data_AF-A0A397IM13-F1
#
_entry.id   AF-A0A397IM13-F1
#
_cell.length_a   1.000
_cell.length_b   1.000
_cell.length_c   1.000
_cell.angle_alpha   90.00
_cell.angle_beta   90.00
_cell.angle_gamma   90.00
#
_symmetry.space_group_name_H-M   'P 1'
#
loop_
_entity.id
_entity.type
_entity.pdbx_description
1 polymer ?
#
loop_
_entity_poly.entity_id
_entity_poly.type
_entity_poly.pdbx_seq_one_letter_code
_entity_poly.pdbx_strand_id
1 'polypeptide(L)'
;MTKKLLDQCAACNLEKPEEQYRYISNYALEKALIGTAYKICCPEIKVGTLLCNSCYCAIVEHNRNKKYKKKRKIERDLAYQPNNKKKRITLSLEEYQKFVENSKSVEELKIKIQETKIQLEIVTKPISADNNTFVQFFNDKIQHLATVLYNHQHREGNKPVLDVDEFTDLIESRDPNLCVSGTKNVIGLYMAGTGTSTVGINTLSNMGLSAIYQTVYNNKKQIANVYEQTIQEYISDNQQKLLILNIDDYHDLHESRIPSVTSINRISHMATILLNTNNISPIPLSSAFHNPNGIDANLLKQALNLQYMTGFSISYNTQKSNWSSIKDVTTLNEFDLVETLVVHCYDADLSEKHVRRFDTTKLVDFIPSDLKNMNDYIKALTKAFSLFEMRLYLMNYIIPVPADFPGQLYIRRAIVQKLKYGNQCSIPKEVLSLVPILDPLHVSLNTRESCFLTFHPFFNELYKESTIKSYIFARFKHSKDLGYCTFVDLLDNLIPATLDIYTILFRGNNFNQYIETIFRLWTVMKRFGRKNYDKIMLALISDVQYWTSIQHPIINTLKNNLWMFDEYPVENFHSLVRRYTSGKVTCEEWLRRDAMFIDYHRNDNQFAQSFAPKRSYPYTKKNLDLMTKRTAIFFLQFFEKLWINREKAEKKMEGARIKKPYYYFPPLSKRFPFGAIPLGYHSSHLPNQNKFCDYENCDFIFNTNGIVLICGHAYHEECFDRIGLKCQYCFDYLSASIDELTHSFNERLKMNIDIENEFDQMHVLSSEDDNSLDQAEIIKENNDMDRELADKITEKVVFEFSVC
;
A
#
# COMPACT_ATOMS: atom_id res chain seq x y z
N MET A 1 52.04 37.10 16.62
CA MET A 1 52.20 36.15 17.75
C MET A 1 51.19 36.49 18.82
N THR A 2 50.39 35.52 19.25
CA THR A 2 49.65 35.54 20.52
C THR A 2 49.31 34.08 20.83
N LYS A 3 50.00 33.47 21.79
CA LYS A 3 49.61 32.13 22.27
C LYS A 3 48.21 32.26 22.88
N LYS A 4 47.23 31.54 22.34
CA LYS A 4 46.06 31.17 23.15
C LYS A 4 46.59 30.25 24.24
N LEU A 5 46.37 30.63 25.50
CA LEU A 5 46.58 29.73 26.62
C LEU A 5 45.65 28.52 26.42
N LEU A 6 46.21 27.31 26.52
CA LEU A 6 45.46 26.06 26.42
C LEU A 6 45.05 25.67 27.84
N ASP A 7 43.78 25.90 28.16
CA ASP A 7 43.21 25.51 29.45
C ASP A 7 43.34 23.98 29.65
N GLN A 8 43.79 23.56 30.83
CA GLN A 8 44.04 22.14 31.12
C GLN A 8 42.75 21.31 31.08
N CYS A 9 42.85 20.06 30.63
CA CYS A 9 41.70 19.16 30.60
C CYS A 9 41.23 18.80 32.02
N ALA A 10 40.01 19.19 32.39
CA ALA A 10 39.49 19.04 33.76
C ALA A 10 39.30 17.59 34.25
N ALA A 11 39.47 16.58 33.40
CA ALA A 11 39.41 15.15 33.78
C ALA A 11 40.77 14.43 33.78
N CYS A 12 41.88 15.12 33.47
CA CYS A 12 43.23 14.55 33.60
C CYS A 12 44.32 15.55 34.01
N ASN A 13 44.00 16.85 34.13
CA ASN A 13 44.90 17.96 34.47
C ASN A 13 46.19 18.02 33.64
N LEU A 14 46.11 17.59 32.38
CA LEU A 14 47.19 17.67 31.40
C LEU A 14 46.84 18.65 30.28
N GLU A 15 47.85 19.42 29.86
CA GLU A 15 47.82 20.23 28.64
C GLU A 15 48.32 19.37 27.48
N LYS A 16 47.40 18.93 26.60
CA LYS A 16 47.68 18.22 25.37
C LYS A 16 47.52 19.14 24.15
N PRO A 17 48.57 19.82 23.66
CA PRO A 17 48.46 20.77 22.55
C PRO A 17 48.08 20.13 21.19
N GLU A 18 48.26 18.81 21.04
CA GLU A 18 47.91 18.06 19.83
C GLU A 18 46.46 17.54 19.80
N GLU A 19 45.73 17.60 20.92
CA GLU A 19 44.31 17.22 20.96
C GLU A 19 43.38 18.44 20.88
N GLN A 20 42.30 18.33 20.10
CA GLN A 20 41.20 19.28 20.20
C GLN A 20 40.54 19.21 21.58
N TYR A 21 40.11 20.34 22.12
CA TYR A 21 39.34 20.41 23.37
C TYR A 21 37.86 20.68 23.08
N ARG A 22 37.00 20.17 23.96
CA ARG A 22 35.53 20.21 23.84
C ARG A 22 34.91 20.55 25.18
N TYR A 23 33.97 21.50 25.18
CA TYR A 23 33.12 21.78 26.33
C TYR A 23 32.00 20.74 26.41
N ILE A 24 31.67 20.31 27.63
CA ILE A 24 30.50 19.46 27.90
C ILE A 24 29.20 20.27 27.69
N SER A 25 28.33 19.78 26.81
CA SER A 25 26.95 20.26 26.64
C SER A 25 25.95 19.42 27.45
N ASN A 26 24.70 19.88 27.57
CA ASN A 26 23.63 19.15 28.29
C ASN A 26 23.53 17.69 27.84
N TYR A 27 23.41 17.47 26.53
CA TYR A 27 23.31 16.14 25.90
C TYR A 27 24.58 15.27 26.10
N ALA A 28 25.75 15.90 26.19
CA ALA A 28 26.99 15.19 26.50
C ALA A 28 27.05 14.77 27.98
N LEU A 29 26.52 15.60 28.89
CA LEU A 29 26.43 15.29 30.32
C LEU A 29 25.43 14.16 30.60
N GLU A 30 24.25 14.18 29.96
CA GLU A 30 23.27 13.08 30.03
C GLU A 30 23.88 11.73 29.62
N LYS A 31 24.60 11.70 28.48
CA LYS A 31 25.30 10.49 28.04
C LYS A 31 26.41 10.06 28.99
N ALA A 32 27.15 11.01 29.57
CA ALA A 32 28.20 10.71 30.54
C ALA A 32 27.61 10.07 31.81
N LEU A 33 26.53 10.63 32.38
CA LEU A 33 25.87 10.14 33.60
C LEU A 33 25.34 8.70 33.49
N ILE A 34 24.97 8.27 32.28
CA ILE A 34 24.52 6.89 31.99
C ILE A 34 25.73 5.92 31.84
N GLY A 35 26.93 6.45 31.57
CA GLY A 35 28.15 5.67 31.33
C GLY A 35 28.89 5.28 32.61
N THR A 36 29.31 4.01 32.72
CA THR A 36 30.08 3.51 33.88
C THR A 36 31.44 4.21 34.08
N ALA A 37 31.97 4.91 33.05
CA ALA A 37 33.21 5.67 33.13
C ALA A 37 33.10 6.93 34.01
N TYR A 38 31.91 7.54 34.12
CA TYR A 38 31.69 8.76 34.91
C TYR A 38 32.07 8.58 36.39
N LYS A 39 31.68 7.44 36.98
CA LYS A 39 32.03 7.06 38.36
C LYS A 39 33.52 6.75 38.60
N ILE A 40 34.34 6.70 37.55
CA ILE A 40 35.76 6.32 37.63
C ILE A 40 36.68 7.52 37.41
N CYS A 41 36.30 8.47 36.55
CA CYS A 41 37.23 9.52 36.09
C CYS A 41 37.06 10.89 36.77
N CYS A 42 35.84 11.38 37.02
CA CYS A 42 35.59 12.65 37.72
C CYS A 42 34.15 12.74 38.25
N PRO A 43 33.91 12.93 39.57
CA PRO A 43 32.55 13.06 40.12
C PRO A 43 31.81 14.36 39.74
N GLU A 44 32.54 15.43 39.38
CA GLU A 44 32.02 16.81 39.40
C GLU A 44 31.85 17.48 38.02
N ILE A 45 31.87 16.72 36.93
CA ILE A 45 31.72 17.26 35.56
C ILE A 45 30.35 17.93 35.40
N LYS A 46 30.34 19.15 34.86
CA LYS A 46 29.15 19.97 34.63
C LYS A 46 29.12 20.48 33.19
N VAL A 47 27.99 21.06 32.80
CA VAL A 47 27.88 21.80 31.53
C VAL A 47 28.88 22.96 31.54
N GLY A 48 29.66 23.11 30.46
CA GLY A 48 30.75 24.07 30.39
C GLY A 48 32.10 23.58 30.93
N THR A 49 32.23 22.35 31.46
CA THR A 49 33.54 21.75 31.76
C THR A 49 34.31 21.46 30.47
N LEU A 50 35.58 21.87 30.38
CA LEU A 50 36.46 21.64 29.21
C LEU A 50 37.25 20.33 29.35
N LEU A 51 37.21 19.50 28.30
CA LEU A 51 37.94 18.23 28.21
C LEU A 51 38.75 18.14 26.90
N CYS A 52 39.92 17.51 26.93
CA CYS A 52 40.60 17.08 25.70
C CYS A 52 39.84 15.92 25.03
N ASN A 53 39.99 15.76 23.71
CA ASN A 53 39.21 14.84 22.89
C ASN A 53 39.27 13.38 23.39
N SER A 54 40.42 12.92 23.89
CA SER A 54 40.59 11.58 24.48
C SER A 54 39.71 11.37 25.73
N CYS A 55 39.72 12.33 26.67
CA CYS A 55 38.87 12.29 27.86
C CYS A 55 37.39 12.44 27.50
N TYR A 56 37.04 13.34 26.57
CA TYR A 56 35.67 13.48 26.07
C TYR A 56 35.15 12.16 25.49
N CYS A 57 35.92 11.49 24.63
CA CYS A 57 35.54 10.20 24.05
C CYS A 57 35.47 9.07 25.10
N ALA A 58 36.34 9.07 26.11
CA ALA A 58 36.30 8.07 27.19
C ALA A 58 35.05 8.21 28.08
N ILE A 59 34.63 9.45 28.36
CA ILE A 59 33.53 9.77 29.29
C ILE A 59 32.16 9.78 28.59
N VAL A 60 32.06 10.41 27.42
CA VAL A 60 30.80 10.64 26.68
C VAL A 60 30.55 9.57 25.61
N GLU A 61 31.61 9.02 24.99
CA GLU A 61 31.50 8.10 23.84
C GLU A 61 32.09 6.71 24.10
N HIS A 62 32.09 6.27 25.38
CA HIS A 62 32.63 5.01 25.90
C HIS A 62 32.46 3.78 24.98
N ASN A 63 31.32 3.67 24.30
CA ASN A 63 30.94 2.52 23.48
C ASN A 63 31.63 2.45 22.10
N ARG A 64 32.31 3.50 21.61
CA ARG A 64 32.87 3.51 20.25
C ARG A 64 34.09 2.61 20.03
N ASN A 65 34.95 2.43 21.05
CA ASN A 65 36.22 1.68 20.90
C ASN A 65 36.26 0.28 21.55
N LYS A 66 35.15 -0.20 22.11
CA LYS A 66 35.03 -1.63 22.43
C LYS A 66 34.88 -2.42 21.13
N LYS A 67 35.96 -3.06 20.67
CA LYS A 67 35.92 -4.05 19.57
C LYS A 67 34.81 -5.07 19.88
N TYR A 68 33.68 -4.97 19.19
CA TYR A 68 32.62 -5.95 19.28
C TYR A 68 33.09 -7.25 18.64
N LYS A 69 33.72 -8.12 19.46
CA LYS A 69 33.44 -9.55 19.33
C LYS A 69 31.92 -9.67 19.36
N LYS A 70 31.29 -9.96 18.22
CA LYS A 70 29.88 -10.37 18.18
C LYS A 70 29.76 -11.65 19.03
N LYS A 71 29.51 -11.49 20.33
CA LYS A 71 28.58 -12.42 20.99
C LYS A 71 27.38 -12.43 20.07
N ARG A 72 27.07 -13.59 19.49
CA ARG A 72 25.74 -13.82 18.94
C ARG A 72 24.79 -13.54 20.10
N LYS A 73 24.16 -12.36 20.11
CA LYS A 73 22.88 -12.19 20.77
C LYS A 73 22.00 -13.13 19.96
N ILE A 74 21.88 -14.36 20.44
CA ILE A 74 20.86 -15.27 19.94
C ILE A 74 19.58 -14.64 20.47
N GLU A 75 19.03 -13.72 19.67
CA GLU A 75 17.59 -13.60 19.59
C GLU A 75 17.10 -15.01 19.26
N ARG A 76 16.67 -15.68 20.33
CA ARG A 76 15.82 -16.84 20.22
C ARG A 76 14.51 -16.27 19.72
N ASP A 77 14.42 -16.14 18.41
CA ASP A 77 13.14 -16.18 17.73
C ASP A 77 12.40 -17.42 18.27
N LEU A 78 11.39 -17.16 19.09
CA LEU A 78 10.63 -18.23 19.75
C LEU A 78 9.69 -18.95 18.77
N ALA A 79 9.59 -18.50 17.52
CA ALA A 79 8.98 -19.29 16.44
C ALA A 79 9.84 -20.51 16.07
N TYR A 80 11.15 -20.53 16.36
CA TYR A 80 12.05 -21.60 15.93
C TYR A 80 12.38 -22.62 17.04
N GLN A 81 11.43 -23.51 17.34
CA GLN A 81 11.72 -24.82 17.96
C GLN A 81 11.78 -25.92 16.89
N PRO A 82 12.96 -26.46 16.51
CA PRO A 82 13.06 -27.44 15.43
C PRO A 82 12.39 -28.80 15.73
N ASN A 83 12.29 -29.19 17.01
CA ASN A 83 12.11 -30.59 17.43
C ASN A 83 10.84 -30.82 18.26
N ASN A 84 9.67 -30.43 17.77
CA ASN A 84 8.39 -30.91 18.34
C ASN A 84 7.23 -31.04 17.33
N LYS A 85 7.52 -31.59 16.14
CA LYS A 85 6.47 -32.02 15.18
C LYS A 85 5.72 -33.26 15.69
N LYS A 86 4.74 -33.06 16.58
CA LYS A 86 3.52 -33.88 16.57
C LYS A 86 2.46 -33.07 15.82
N LYS A 87 2.12 -33.49 14.59
CA LYS A 87 0.95 -32.95 13.87
C LYS A 87 -0.27 -33.12 14.78
N ARG A 88 -0.89 -32.03 15.22
CA ARG A 88 -2.24 -32.09 15.79
C ARG A 88 -3.21 -32.17 14.63
N ILE A 89 -3.76 -33.36 14.40
CA ILE A 89 -5.00 -33.52 13.66
C ILE A 89 -6.11 -33.06 14.60
N THR A 90 -6.97 -32.16 14.13
CA THR A 90 -8.08 -31.58 14.90
C THR A 90 -9.37 -31.96 14.20
N LEU A 91 -10.30 -32.59 14.93
CA LEU A 91 -11.66 -32.87 14.44
C LEU A 91 -12.47 -31.58 14.28
N SER A 92 -13.50 -31.60 13.43
CA SER A 92 -14.46 -30.50 13.40
C SER A 92 -15.28 -30.43 14.70
N LEU A 93 -15.83 -29.25 15.01
CA LEU A 93 -16.61 -29.04 16.23
C LEU A 93 -17.88 -29.91 16.25
N GLU A 94 -18.50 -30.10 15.08
CA GLU A 94 -19.74 -30.87 14.88
C GLU A 94 -19.50 -32.38 15.03
N GLU A 95 -18.38 -32.91 14.55
CA GLU A 95 -17.97 -34.30 14.81
C GLU A 95 -17.65 -34.50 16.30
N TYR A 96 -16.95 -33.55 16.92
CA TYR A 96 -16.62 -33.62 18.35
C TYR A 96 -17.89 -33.65 19.22
N GLN A 97 -18.90 -32.83 18.91
CA GLN A 97 -20.20 -32.84 19.59
C GLN A 97 -20.91 -34.19 19.44
N LYS A 98 -20.96 -34.75 18.22
CA LYS A 98 -21.53 -36.10 17.98
C LYS A 98 -20.83 -37.20 18.80
N PHE A 99 -19.52 -37.12 19.03
CA PHE A 99 -18.81 -38.08 19.89
C PHE A 99 -19.18 -37.94 21.37
N VAL A 100 -19.34 -36.71 21.87
CA VAL A 100 -19.74 -36.45 23.27
C VAL A 100 -21.16 -36.95 23.53
N GLU A 101 -22.09 -36.71 22.60
CA GLU A 101 -23.50 -37.12 22.72
C GLU A 101 -23.73 -38.64 22.64
N ASN A 102 -22.88 -39.37 21.91
CA ASN A 102 -23.03 -40.80 21.63
C ASN A 102 -22.06 -41.70 22.44
N SER A 103 -21.70 -41.27 23.66
CA SER A 103 -20.78 -41.99 24.54
C SER A 103 -21.34 -42.14 25.94
N LYS A 104 -21.23 -43.35 26.52
CA LYS A 104 -21.82 -43.68 27.84
C LYS A 104 -20.82 -43.63 29.00
N SER A 105 -19.53 -43.51 28.71
CA SER A 105 -18.49 -43.28 29.71
C SER A 105 -17.28 -42.54 29.12
N VAL A 106 -16.48 -41.93 29.99
CA VAL A 106 -15.24 -41.22 29.61
C VAL A 106 -14.22 -42.17 28.98
N GLU A 107 -14.19 -43.43 29.43
CA GLU A 107 -13.32 -44.49 28.91
C GLU A 107 -13.72 -44.91 27.49
N GLU A 108 -15.02 -45.03 27.22
CA GLU A 108 -15.54 -45.29 25.87
C GLU A 108 -15.23 -44.10 24.92
N LEU A 109 -15.32 -42.88 25.43
CA LEU A 109 -14.96 -41.65 24.71
C LEU A 109 -13.46 -41.62 24.36
N LYS A 110 -12.59 -41.98 25.30
CA LYS A 110 -11.12 -42.11 25.07
C LYS A 110 -10.82 -43.14 23.97
N ILE A 111 -11.49 -44.29 23.98
CA ILE A 111 -11.30 -45.34 22.97
C ILE A 111 -11.76 -44.85 21.59
N LYS A 112 -12.99 -44.33 21.47
CA LYS A 112 -13.52 -43.78 20.20
C LYS A 112 -12.64 -42.66 19.63
N ILE A 113 -12.10 -41.77 20.46
CA ILE A 113 -11.13 -40.74 20.04
C ILE A 113 -9.81 -41.37 19.55
N GLN A 114 -9.31 -42.41 20.23
CA GLN A 114 -8.09 -43.10 19.83
C GLN A 114 -8.26 -43.82 18.47
N GLU A 115 -9.38 -44.50 18.27
CA GLU A 115 -9.72 -45.21 17.02
C GLU A 115 -9.92 -44.23 15.84
N THR A 116 -10.70 -43.17 16.05
CA THR A 116 -10.93 -42.12 15.04
C THR A 116 -9.62 -41.44 14.67
N LYS A 117 -8.72 -41.23 15.63
CA LYS A 117 -7.37 -40.69 15.37
C LYS A 117 -6.49 -41.65 14.57
N ILE A 118 -6.57 -42.95 14.81
CA ILE A 118 -5.86 -43.96 14.00
C ILE A 118 -6.42 -43.98 12.57
N GLN A 119 -7.74 -43.90 12.38
CA GLN A 119 -8.33 -43.77 11.03
C GLN A 119 -7.93 -42.46 10.35
N LEU A 120 -7.89 -41.34 11.07
CA LEU A 120 -7.38 -40.07 10.54
C LEU A 120 -5.88 -40.12 10.21
N GLU A 121 -5.04 -40.82 10.97
CA GLU A 121 -3.63 -41.04 10.61
C GLU A 121 -3.45 -41.99 9.41
N ILE A 122 -4.42 -42.87 9.13
CA ILE A 122 -4.49 -43.69 7.91
C ILE A 122 -4.94 -42.85 6.71
N VAL A 123 -5.98 -42.01 6.86
CA VAL A 123 -6.53 -41.12 5.80
C VAL A 123 -5.62 -39.91 5.52
N THR A 124 -4.80 -39.50 6.50
CA THR A 124 -3.81 -38.40 6.35
C THR A 124 -2.36 -38.89 6.18
N LYS A 125 -2.15 -40.19 5.93
CA LYS A 125 -1.09 -40.58 4.98
C LYS A 125 -1.36 -39.82 3.68
N PRO A 126 -0.36 -39.22 3.05
CA PRO A 126 -0.60 -38.35 1.90
C PRO A 126 -1.25 -39.15 0.77
N ILE A 127 -2.47 -38.73 0.40
CA ILE A 127 -2.89 -38.74 -1.01
C ILE A 127 -1.72 -38.12 -1.78
N SER A 128 -1.34 -38.77 -2.88
CA SER A 128 0.01 -38.75 -3.42
C SER A 128 0.54 -37.34 -3.75
N ALA A 129 1.85 -37.16 -3.60
CA ALA A 129 2.56 -35.92 -3.89
C ALA A 129 2.75 -35.69 -5.41
N ASP A 130 1.74 -35.99 -6.22
CA ASP A 130 1.84 -36.09 -7.68
C ASP A 130 1.91 -34.74 -8.41
N ASN A 131 1.74 -33.62 -7.68
CA ASN A 131 2.04 -32.27 -8.18
C ASN A 131 3.35 -31.71 -7.61
N ASN A 132 4.20 -32.54 -7.01
CA ASN A 132 5.54 -32.13 -6.60
C ASN A 132 6.47 -32.23 -7.82
N THR A 133 6.34 -31.28 -8.77
CA THR A 133 7.01 -31.30 -10.08
C THR A 133 8.54 -31.38 -10.01
N PHE A 134 9.17 -30.93 -8.91
CA PHE A 134 10.60 -31.17 -8.69
C PHE A 134 10.92 -32.67 -8.54
N VAL A 135 10.06 -33.47 -7.92
CA VAL A 135 10.22 -34.92 -7.83
C VAL A 135 10.00 -35.57 -9.20
N GLN A 136 9.05 -35.08 -10.01
CA GLN A 136 8.89 -35.54 -11.39
C GLN A 136 10.10 -35.21 -12.26
N PHE A 137 10.59 -33.97 -12.23
CA PHE A 137 11.83 -33.55 -12.90
C PHE A 137 13.05 -34.34 -12.43
N PHE A 138 13.20 -34.57 -11.12
CA PHE A 138 14.32 -35.34 -10.59
C PHE A 138 14.22 -36.82 -10.99
N ASN A 139 13.02 -37.41 -10.96
CA ASN A 139 12.79 -38.78 -11.44
C ASN A 139 13.05 -38.89 -12.95
N ASP A 140 12.64 -37.90 -13.75
CA ASP A 140 12.91 -37.80 -15.19
C ASP A 140 14.43 -37.80 -15.46
N LYS A 141 15.19 -36.91 -14.80
CA LYS A 141 16.65 -36.87 -14.95
C LYS A 141 17.34 -38.13 -14.42
N ILE A 142 16.85 -38.75 -13.35
CA ILE A 142 17.36 -40.04 -12.88
C ILE A 142 17.03 -41.18 -13.86
N GLN A 143 15.85 -41.18 -14.49
CA GLN A 143 15.45 -42.18 -15.48
C GLN A 143 16.25 -42.04 -16.77
N HIS A 144 16.45 -40.82 -17.26
CA HIS A 144 17.32 -40.51 -18.39
C HIS A 144 18.77 -40.95 -18.10
N LEU A 145 19.33 -40.56 -16.95
CA LEU A 145 20.69 -40.94 -16.52
C LEU A 145 20.85 -42.47 -16.40
N ALA A 146 19.91 -43.15 -15.74
CA ALA A 146 19.92 -44.60 -15.62
C ALA A 146 19.84 -45.29 -16.99
N THR A 147 19.10 -44.72 -17.94
CA THR A 147 19.00 -45.25 -19.31
C THR A 147 20.34 -45.13 -20.06
N VAL A 148 21.02 -43.98 -19.96
CA VAL A 148 22.35 -43.78 -20.56
C VAL A 148 23.37 -44.76 -19.97
N LEU A 149 23.43 -44.88 -18.65
CA LEU A 149 24.37 -45.76 -17.95
C LEU A 149 24.08 -47.25 -18.22
N TYR A 150 22.81 -47.67 -18.21
CA TYR A 150 22.40 -49.04 -18.50
C TYR A 150 22.77 -49.45 -19.93
N ASN A 151 22.54 -48.57 -20.92
CA ASN A 151 22.92 -48.86 -22.31
C ASN A 151 24.44 -49.00 -22.44
N HIS A 152 25.21 -48.08 -21.85
CA HIS A 152 26.66 -48.10 -21.89
C HIS A 152 27.25 -49.37 -21.24
N GLN A 153 26.77 -49.75 -20.05
CA GLN A 153 27.33 -50.88 -19.29
C GLN A 153 26.78 -52.24 -19.74
N HIS A 154 25.49 -52.35 -20.06
CA HIS A 154 24.82 -53.65 -20.27
C HIS A 154 24.41 -53.93 -21.72
N ARG A 155 24.33 -52.93 -22.62
CA ARG A 155 24.14 -53.19 -24.07
C ARG A 155 25.44 -53.13 -24.86
N GLU A 156 26.33 -52.20 -24.52
CA GLU A 156 27.62 -52.04 -25.19
C GLU A 156 28.76 -52.80 -24.49
N GLY A 157 28.56 -53.24 -23.25
CA GLY A 157 29.55 -54.01 -22.48
C GLY A 157 30.73 -53.19 -21.96
N ASN A 158 30.62 -51.85 -21.95
CA ASN A 158 31.68 -50.98 -21.46
C ASN A 158 31.79 -51.02 -19.93
N LYS A 159 32.99 -50.72 -19.41
CA LYS A 159 33.22 -50.62 -17.97
C LYS A 159 32.58 -49.35 -17.41
N PRO A 160 32.27 -49.29 -16.10
CA PRO A 160 31.92 -48.04 -15.44
C PRO A 160 33.04 -47.01 -15.61
N VAL A 161 32.72 -45.86 -16.17
CA VAL A 161 33.60 -44.68 -16.13
C VAL A 161 33.62 -44.15 -14.70
N LEU A 162 34.82 -43.92 -14.17
CA LEU A 162 35.06 -43.47 -12.79
C LEU A 162 35.77 -42.12 -12.70
N ASP A 163 36.30 -41.61 -13.82
CA ASP A 163 36.76 -40.23 -13.93
C ASP A 163 35.56 -39.29 -14.07
N VAL A 164 35.62 -38.11 -13.44
CA VAL A 164 34.46 -37.20 -13.33
C VAL A 164 34.21 -36.43 -14.62
N ASP A 165 35.27 -36.07 -15.36
CA ASP A 165 35.14 -35.31 -16.59
C ASP A 165 34.75 -36.25 -17.74
N GLU A 166 35.39 -37.42 -17.85
CA GLU A 166 35.01 -38.47 -18.81
C GLU A 166 33.57 -38.97 -18.59
N PHE A 167 33.11 -39.09 -17.33
CA PHE A 167 31.73 -39.46 -16.99
C PHE A 167 30.74 -38.35 -17.38
N THR A 168 31.12 -37.08 -17.23
CA THR A 168 30.29 -35.94 -17.63
C THR A 168 30.15 -35.90 -19.16
N ASP A 169 31.25 -35.97 -19.90
CA ASP A 169 31.26 -36.00 -21.37
C ASP A 169 30.46 -37.18 -21.93
N LEU A 170 30.59 -38.38 -21.33
CA LEU A 170 29.80 -39.57 -21.69
C LEU A 170 28.29 -39.34 -21.57
N ILE A 171 27.86 -38.58 -20.56
CA ILE A 171 26.44 -38.32 -20.28
C ILE A 171 25.91 -37.19 -21.18
N GLU A 172 26.59 -36.04 -21.23
CA GLU A 172 26.13 -34.88 -21.98
C GLU A 172 26.13 -35.13 -23.50
N SER A 173 27.05 -35.97 -24.00
CA SER A 173 27.09 -36.37 -25.43
C SER A 173 26.01 -37.39 -25.83
N ARG A 174 25.46 -38.15 -24.88
CA ARG A 174 24.46 -39.21 -25.14
C ARG A 174 23.03 -38.77 -24.87
N ASP A 175 22.83 -37.82 -23.97
CA ASP A 175 21.54 -37.16 -23.78
C ASP A 175 21.73 -35.67 -23.40
N PRO A 176 21.49 -34.75 -24.35
CA PRO A 176 21.53 -33.30 -24.09
C PRO A 176 20.61 -32.84 -22.95
N ASN A 177 19.59 -33.61 -22.56
CA ASN A 177 18.69 -33.28 -21.46
C ASN A 177 19.31 -33.49 -20.06
N LEU A 178 20.51 -34.09 -19.99
CA LEU A 178 21.27 -34.32 -18.76
C LEU A 178 22.40 -33.30 -18.55
N CYS A 179 22.49 -32.28 -19.41
CA CYS A 179 23.56 -31.27 -19.41
C CYS A 179 23.68 -30.54 -18.05
N VAL A 180 24.71 -30.91 -17.28
CA VAL A 180 25.07 -30.36 -15.96
C VAL A 180 25.42 -28.89 -16.08
N SER A 181 25.97 -28.47 -17.23
CA SER A 181 26.20 -27.06 -17.57
C SER A 181 24.92 -26.21 -17.48
N GLY A 182 23.75 -26.76 -17.86
CA GLY A 182 22.45 -26.11 -17.75
C GLY A 182 22.03 -25.87 -16.30
N THR A 183 22.13 -26.88 -15.44
CA THR A 183 21.85 -26.76 -14.00
C THR A 183 22.81 -25.77 -13.31
N LYS A 184 24.11 -25.83 -13.62
CA LYS A 184 25.11 -24.87 -13.15
C LYS A 184 24.75 -23.44 -13.58
N ASN A 185 24.25 -23.26 -14.81
CA ASN A 185 23.80 -21.96 -15.31
C ASN A 185 22.56 -21.44 -14.57
N VAL A 186 21.51 -22.26 -14.39
CA VAL A 186 20.31 -21.89 -13.62
C VAL A 186 20.67 -21.47 -12.19
N ILE A 187 21.58 -22.19 -11.52
CA ILE A 187 22.09 -21.82 -10.19
C ILE A 187 22.82 -20.46 -10.25
N GLY A 188 23.70 -20.25 -11.22
CA GLY A 188 24.43 -18.98 -11.37
C GLY A 188 23.52 -17.78 -11.66
N LEU A 189 22.47 -17.97 -12.47
CA LEU A 189 21.45 -16.96 -12.76
C LEU A 189 20.63 -16.64 -11.50
N TYR A 190 20.17 -17.66 -10.75
CA TYR A 190 19.48 -17.49 -9.48
C TYR A 190 20.36 -16.82 -8.40
N MET A 191 21.65 -17.15 -8.34
CA MET A 191 22.59 -16.52 -7.42
C MET A 191 22.79 -15.03 -7.75
N ALA A 192 22.95 -14.68 -9.03
CA ALA A 192 23.01 -13.28 -9.46
C ALA A 192 21.70 -12.54 -9.20
N GLY A 193 20.57 -13.23 -9.26
CA GLY A 193 19.24 -12.69 -8.94
C GLY A 193 18.91 -12.57 -7.46
N THR A 194 19.61 -13.28 -6.59
CA THR A 194 19.52 -13.14 -5.13
C THR A 194 20.57 -12.16 -4.57
N GLY A 195 21.10 -11.28 -5.44
CA GLY A 195 22.11 -10.28 -5.07
C GLY A 195 23.47 -10.86 -4.66
N THR A 196 23.78 -12.12 -5.01
CA THR A 196 25.08 -12.72 -4.68
C THR A 196 26.19 -12.01 -5.45
N SER A 197 27.29 -11.70 -4.77
CA SER A 197 28.42 -10.99 -5.39
C SER A 197 29.09 -11.84 -6.49
N THR A 198 29.73 -11.15 -7.44
CA THR A 198 30.57 -11.77 -8.48
C THR A 198 31.60 -12.74 -7.88
N VAL A 199 32.19 -12.38 -6.74
CA VAL A 199 33.13 -13.23 -5.98
C VAL A 199 32.44 -14.47 -5.42
N GLY A 200 31.21 -14.36 -4.90
CA GLY A 200 30.45 -15.50 -4.38
C GLY A 200 30.04 -16.48 -5.48
N ILE A 201 29.57 -15.96 -6.62
CA ILE A 201 29.23 -16.75 -7.82
C ILE A 201 30.47 -17.47 -8.36
N ASN A 202 31.58 -16.75 -8.53
CA ASN A 202 32.84 -17.35 -8.99
C ASN A 202 33.41 -18.37 -7.98
N THR A 203 33.23 -18.14 -6.67
CA THR A 203 33.66 -19.10 -5.64
C THR A 203 32.88 -20.40 -5.74
N LEU A 204 31.54 -20.33 -5.87
CA LEU A 204 30.71 -21.52 -6.03
C LEU A 204 30.86 -22.16 -7.43
N SER A 205 31.28 -21.39 -8.44
CA SER A 205 31.70 -21.94 -9.73
C SER A 205 33.01 -22.71 -9.64
N ASN A 206 34.01 -22.19 -8.93
CA ASN A 206 35.26 -22.90 -8.63
C ASN A 206 35.05 -24.15 -7.75
N MET A 207 33.93 -24.23 -7.03
CA MET A 207 33.48 -25.44 -6.31
C MET A 207 32.66 -26.41 -7.16
N GLY A 208 32.46 -26.12 -8.46
CA GLY A 208 31.67 -26.95 -9.39
C GLY A 208 30.15 -26.84 -9.24
N LEU A 209 29.65 -25.92 -8.40
CA LEU A 209 28.23 -25.80 -8.02
C LEU A 209 27.46 -24.73 -8.82
N SER A 210 28.15 -23.86 -9.57
CA SER A 210 27.56 -22.76 -10.34
C SER A 210 28.29 -22.53 -11.66
N ALA A 211 27.62 -21.89 -12.63
CA ALA A 211 28.30 -21.23 -13.73
C ALA A 211 29.10 -20.02 -13.21
N ILE A 212 30.16 -19.66 -13.94
CA ILE A 212 30.98 -18.48 -13.65
C ILE A 212 30.18 -17.20 -13.97
N TYR A 213 30.44 -16.11 -13.25
CA TYR A 213 29.72 -14.84 -13.43
C TYR A 213 29.76 -14.32 -14.88
N GLN A 214 30.83 -14.61 -15.63
CA GLN A 214 30.93 -14.20 -17.03
C GLN A 214 29.86 -14.87 -17.92
N THR A 215 29.54 -16.14 -17.69
CA THR A 215 28.46 -16.85 -18.42
C THR A 215 27.10 -16.24 -18.08
N VAL A 216 26.85 -16.04 -16.79
CA VAL A 216 25.63 -15.38 -16.27
C VAL A 216 25.44 -13.98 -16.88
N TYR A 217 26.52 -13.18 -16.95
CA TYR A 217 26.51 -11.85 -17.56
C TYR A 217 26.29 -11.90 -19.08
N ASN A 218 26.93 -12.86 -19.78
CA ASN A 218 26.74 -13.05 -21.22
C ASN A 218 25.28 -13.40 -21.54
N ASN A 219 24.63 -14.24 -20.73
CA ASN A 219 23.22 -14.59 -20.88
C ASN A 219 22.32 -13.37 -20.65
N LYS A 220 22.54 -12.59 -19.58
CA LYS A 220 21.84 -11.30 -19.37
C LYS A 220 21.98 -10.35 -20.58
N LYS A 221 23.17 -10.30 -21.20
CA LYS A 221 23.41 -9.49 -22.40
C LYS A 221 22.70 -10.05 -23.65
N GLN A 222 22.66 -11.37 -23.84
CA GLN A 222 21.94 -11.99 -24.95
C GLN A 222 20.43 -11.71 -24.85
N ILE A 223 19.85 -11.89 -23.65
CA ILE A 223 18.44 -11.56 -23.38
C ILE A 223 18.16 -10.09 -23.72
N ALA A 224 18.97 -9.16 -23.21
CA ALA A 224 18.79 -7.73 -23.49
C ALA A 224 18.90 -7.37 -24.99
N ASN A 225 19.64 -8.14 -25.80
CA ASN A 225 19.73 -7.93 -27.26
C ASN A 225 18.47 -8.39 -28.01
N VAL A 226 17.81 -9.47 -27.58
CA VAL A 226 16.58 -9.99 -28.21
C VAL A 226 15.31 -9.47 -27.55
N TYR A 227 15.42 -8.76 -26.43
CA TYR A 227 14.30 -8.40 -25.57
C TYR A 227 13.18 -7.67 -26.30
N GLU A 228 13.50 -6.75 -27.22
CA GLU A 228 12.49 -6.02 -27.99
C GLU A 228 11.59 -6.94 -28.82
N GLN A 229 12.16 -7.98 -29.43
CA GLN A 229 11.40 -8.98 -30.20
C GLN A 229 10.35 -9.66 -29.30
N THR A 230 10.71 -10.01 -28.06
CA THR A 230 9.77 -10.60 -27.08
C THR A 230 8.63 -9.67 -26.68
N ILE A 231 8.76 -8.35 -26.89
CA ILE A 231 7.66 -7.39 -26.69
C ILE A 231 6.80 -7.32 -27.95
N GLN A 232 7.38 -7.33 -29.16
CA GLN A 232 6.60 -7.37 -30.40
C GLN A 232 5.75 -8.66 -30.45
N GLU A 233 6.36 -9.83 -30.18
CA GLU A 233 5.69 -11.13 -30.11
C GLU A 233 4.53 -11.10 -29.10
N TYR A 234 4.80 -10.62 -27.88
CA TYR A 234 3.77 -10.48 -26.85
C TYR A 234 2.61 -9.55 -27.24
N ILE A 235 2.87 -8.44 -27.95
CA ILE A 235 1.79 -7.57 -28.45
C ILE A 235 1.03 -8.28 -29.59
N SER A 236 1.73 -8.98 -30.48
CA SER A 236 1.14 -9.74 -31.59
C SER A 236 0.14 -10.80 -31.09
N ASP A 237 0.57 -11.64 -30.14
CA ASP A 237 -0.25 -12.67 -29.47
C ASP A 237 -1.47 -12.10 -28.72
N ASN A 238 -1.46 -10.80 -28.42
CA ASN A 238 -2.50 -10.10 -27.67
C ASN A 238 -3.19 -8.97 -28.47
N GLN A 239 -3.01 -8.87 -29.80
CA GLN A 239 -3.67 -7.85 -30.64
C GLN A 239 -5.20 -7.84 -30.51
N GLN A 240 -5.82 -9.01 -30.27
CA GLN A 240 -7.26 -9.17 -30.07
C GLN A 240 -7.68 -9.04 -28.60
N LYS A 241 -6.83 -8.47 -27.73
CA LYS A 241 -7.09 -8.25 -26.31
C LYS A 241 -6.84 -6.79 -25.92
N LEU A 242 -7.58 -6.31 -24.93
CA LEU A 242 -7.39 -4.98 -24.36
C LEU A 242 -6.01 -4.89 -23.70
N LEU A 243 -5.14 -4.07 -24.29
CA LEU A 243 -3.89 -3.65 -23.68
C LEU A 243 -4.17 -2.51 -22.68
N ILE A 244 -3.60 -2.64 -21.48
CA ILE A 244 -3.54 -1.63 -20.42
C ILE A 244 -2.05 -1.29 -20.24
N LEU A 245 -1.72 -0.02 -20.00
CA LEU A 245 -0.34 0.45 -19.90
C LEU A 245 -0.13 1.21 -18.58
N ASN A 246 0.67 0.65 -17.69
CA ASN A 246 1.08 1.29 -16.43
C ASN A 246 2.42 2.01 -16.63
N ILE A 247 2.53 3.27 -16.16
CA ILE A 247 3.75 4.07 -16.22
C ILE A 247 3.94 4.83 -14.91
N ASP A 248 4.94 4.38 -14.15
CA ASP A 248 5.17 4.75 -12.75
C ASP A 248 6.69 4.84 -12.48
N ASP A 249 7.10 5.58 -11.45
CA ASP A 249 8.50 5.87 -11.17
C ASP A 249 9.06 5.06 -9.99
N TYR A 250 10.26 4.53 -10.20
CA TYR A 250 10.94 3.65 -9.25
C TYR A 250 11.94 4.42 -8.41
N HIS A 251 11.83 4.23 -7.10
CA HIS A 251 12.78 4.67 -6.10
C HIS A 251 13.42 3.45 -5.42
N ASP A 252 14.76 3.41 -5.35
CA ASP A 252 15.47 2.43 -4.51
C ASP A 252 15.33 2.83 -3.03
N LEU A 253 14.82 1.90 -2.21
CA LEU A 253 14.53 2.10 -0.79
C LEU A 253 15.66 1.63 0.14
N HIS A 254 16.74 1.02 -0.39
CA HIS A 254 17.80 0.40 0.42
C HIS A 254 18.80 1.41 1.05
N GLU A 255 18.43 2.68 1.20
CA GLU A 255 19.30 3.71 1.77
C GLU A 255 19.46 3.60 3.29
N SER A 256 20.72 3.68 3.75
CA SER A 256 21.02 4.20 5.09
C SER A 256 21.33 5.69 4.98
N ARG A 257 20.37 6.55 5.36
CA ARG A 257 20.54 8.02 5.38
C ARG A 257 21.63 8.44 6.38
N ILE A 258 22.88 8.45 5.93
CA ILE A 258 24.04 8.98 6.67
C ILE A 258 24.67 10.09 5.82
N PRO A 259 24.49 11.38 6.16
CA PRO A 259 25.10 12.47 5.41
C PRO A 259 26.62 12.55 5.66
N SER A 260 27.40 11.84 4.84
CA SER A 260 28.86 12.03 4.76
C SER A 260 29.21 13.12 3.74
N VAL A 261 29.96 14.13 4.19
CA VAL A 261 30.15 15.45 3.54
C VAL A 261 30.92 15.46 2.20
N THR A 262 31.17 14.29 1.59
CA THR A 262 32.05 14.12 0.43
C THR A 262 31.53 13.13 -0.63
N SER A 263 30.31 12.61 -0.49
CA SER A 263 29.70 11.67 -1.43
C SER A 263 28.45 12.25 -2.10
N ILE A 264 28.46 12.41 -3.42
CA ILE A 264 27.26 12.69 -4.21
C ILE A 264 26.36 11.44 -4.16
N ASN A 265 25.07 11.61 -3.87
CA ASN A 265 24.10 10.51 -3.87
C ASN A 265 24.06 9.81 -5.23
N ARG A 266 23.96 8.47 -5.23
CA ARG A 266 23.87 7.65 -6.44
C ARG A 266 22.50 6.98 -6.57
N ILE A 267 21.45 7.78 -6.41
CA ILE A 267 20.07 7.33 -6.60
C ILE A 267 19.83 7.22 -8.11
N SER A 268 19.40 6.05 -8.59
CA SER A 268 18.95 5.85 -9.97
C SER A 268 17.42 5.93 -10.00
N HIS A 269 16.88 7.08 -10.41
CA HIS A 269 15.46 7.26 -10.69
C HIS A 269 15.13 6.61 -12.04
N MET A 270 14.16 5.70 -12.05
CA MET A 270 13.84 4.89 -13.23
C MET A 270 12.33 4.91 -13.51
N ALA A 271 11.90 5.28 -14.71
CA ALA A 271 10.52 5.10 -15.14
C ALA A 271 10.29 3.67 -15.61
N THR A 272 9.29 3.00 -15.04
CA THR A 272 8.82 1.69 -15.47
C THR A 272 7.72 1.84 -16.52
N ILE A 273 7.78 1.04 -17.58
CA ILE A 273 6.74 0.97 -18.62
C ILE A 273 6.29 -0.48 -18.71
N LEU A 274 5.10 -0.78 -18.16
CA LEU A 274 4.58 -2.15 -18.04
C LEU A 274 3.25 -2.26 -18.79
N LEU A 275 3.14 -3.23 -19.70
CA LEU A 275 1.87 -3.63 -20.28
C LEU A 275 1.19 -4.66 -19.37
N ASN A 276 -0.12 -4.55 -19.24
CA ASN A 276 -1.01 -5.57 -18.68
C ASN A 276 -2.07 -5.91 -19.73
N THR A 277 -2.45 -7.17 -19.83
CA THR A 277 -3.42 -7.69 -20.83
C THR A 277 -4.48 -8.50 -20.12
N ASN A 278 -5.67 -8.59 -20.69
CA ASN A 278 -6.73 -9.44 -20.14
C ASN A 278 -7.57 -10.01 -21.29
N ASN A 279 -8.28 -11.10 -21.05
CA ASN A 279 -9.08 -11.81 -22.07
C ASN A 279 -10.40 -11.07 -22.38
N ILE A 280 -10.29 -9.83 -22.85
CA ILE A 280 -11.38 -8.88 -23.14
C ILE A 280 -11.06 -8.18 -24.45
N SER A 281 -12.07 -7.96 -25.30
CA SER A 281 -11.90 -7.27 -26.58
C SER A 281 -11.30 -5.86 -26.41
N PRO A 282 -10.41 -5.41 -27.32
CA PRO A 282 -9.95 -4.03 -27.41
C PRO A 282 -11.10 -3.03 -27.49
N ILE A 283 -10.89 -1.83 -26.97
CA ILE A 283 -11.84 -0.73 -27.12
C ILE A 283 -11.49 0.05 -28.41
N PRO A 284 -12.43 0.24 -29.35
CA PRO A 284 -12.14 0.90 -30.63
C PRO A 284 -11.77 2.37 -30.48
N LEU A 285 -10.88 2.84 -31.34
CA LEU A 285 -10.49 4.24 -31.46
C LEU A 285 -11.61 5.05 -32.13
N SER A 286 -12.21 5.97 -31.38
CA SER A 286 -13.24 6.89 -31.87
C SER A 286 -12.68 8.31 -32.04
N SER A 287 -13.30 9.14 -32.88
CA SER A 287 -12.88 10.53 -33.08
C SER A 287 -13.32 11.48 -31.96
N ALA A 288 -14.10 11.01 -30.97
CA ALA A 288 -14.77 11.87 -29.98
C ALA A 288 -14.80 11.30 -28.53
N PHE A 289 -13.90 10.41 -28.13
CA PHE A 289 -13.91 9.88 -26.74
C PHE A 289 -13.17 10.74 -25.72
N HIS A 290 -12.32 11.68 -26.16
CA HIS A 290 -11.73 12.70 -25.29
C HIS A 290 -12.75 13.82 -25.06
N ASN A 291 -12.99 14.18 -23.80
CA ASN A 291 -13.87 15.29 -23.47
C ASN A 291 -13.28 16.61 -23.99
N PRO A 292 -13.94 17.33 -24.92
CA PRO A 292 -13.40 18.55 -25.52
C PRO A 292 -13.27 19.71 -24.51
N ASN A 293 -13.98 19.65 -23.39
CA ASN A 293 -13.90 20.64 -22.32
C ASN A 293 -12.79 20.31 -21.29
N GLY A 294 -12.07 19.19 -21.45
CA GLY A 294 -11.18 18.66 -20.41
C GLY A 294 -12.01 18.08 -19.27
N ILE A 295 -11.93 18.69 -18.08
CA ILE A 295 -12.96 18.50 -17.05
C ILE A 295 -14.16 19.40 -17.39
N ASP A 296 -15.36 18.84 -17.49
CA ASP A 296 -16.60 19.58 -17.75
C ASP A 296 -17.38 19.86 -16.45
N ALA A 297 -17.37 21.13 -16.03
CA ALA A 297 -18.07 21.60 -14.84
C ALA A 297 -19.60 21.52 -14.94
N ASN A 298 -20.18 21.62 -16.15
CA ASN A 298 -21.63 21.59 -16.33
C ASN A 298 -22.16 20.16 -16.23
N LEU A 299 -21.49 19.18 -16.85
CA LEU A 299 -21.78 17.76 -16.64
C LEU A 299 -21.60 17.36 -15.17
N LEU A 300 -20.54 17.84 -14.51
CA LEU A 300 -20.32 17.60 -13.08
C LEU A 300 -21.43 18.21 -12.20
N LYS A 301 -21.87 19.44 -12.45
CA LYS A 301 -22.98 20.08 -11.69
C LYS A 301 -24.34 19.43 -11.96
N GLN A 302 -24.58 18.93 -13.17
CA GLN A 302 -25.77 18.13 -13.48
C GLN A 302 -25.76 16.79 -12.72
N ALA A 303 -24.63 16.06 -12.73
CA ALA A 303 -24.49 14.80 -11.99
C ALA A 303 -24.54 15.01 -10.47
N LEU A 304 -23.95 16.10 -9.95
CA LEU A 304 -24.05 16.51 -8.55
C LEU A 304 -25.51 16.62 -8.11
N ASN A 305 -26.35 17.36 -8.85
CA ASN A 305 -27.76 17.51 -8.51
C ASN A 305 -28.55 16.20 -8.72
N LEU A 306 -28.43 15.57 -9.89
CA LEU A 306 -29.33 14.51 -10.32
C LEU A 306 -28.97 13.11 -9.80
N GLN A 307 -27.71 12.87 -9.44
CA GLN A 307 -27.21 11.56 -9.04
C GLN A 307 -26.64 11.58 -7.62
N TYR A 308 -25.70 12.49 -7.33
CA TYR A 308 -24.84 12.34 -6.15
C TYR A 308 -25.41 12.93 -4.85
N MET A 309 -26.07 14.10 -4.86
CA MET A 309 -26.46 14.78 -3.60
C MET A 309 -27.46 14.02 -2.73
N THR A 310 -28.37 13.24 -3.33
CA THR A 310 -29.35 12.44 -2.57
C THR A 310 -28.67 11.26 -1.87
N GLY A 311 -27.79 10.53 -2.58
CA GLY A 311 -26.97 9.48 -1.98
C GLY A 311 -25.99 10.03 -0.92
N PHE A 312 -25.35 11.18 -1.21
CA PHE A 312 -24.43 11.85 -0.29
C PHE A 312 -25.05 12.18 1.07
N SER A 313 -26.33 12.58 1.08
CA SER A 313 -27.04 12.97 2.30
C SER A 313 -27.30 11.80 3.26
N ILE A 314 -27.28 10.56 2.75
CA ILE A 314 -27.36 9.32 3.54
C ILE A 314 -25.95 8.96 4.03
N SER A 315 -25.80 8.38 5.24
CA SER A 315 -24.47 7.96 5.72
C SER A 315 -23.94 6.75 4.94
N TYR A 316 -22.61 6.66 4.77
CA TYR A 316 -22.03 5.62 3.92
C TYR A 316 -22.38 4.20 4.38
N ASN A 317 -22.36 3.89 5.69
CA ASN A 317 -22.77 2.57 6.16
C ASN A 317 -24.27 2.29 5.96
N THR A 318 -25.12 3.32 6.00
CA THR A 318 -26.56 3.20 5.70
C THR A 318 -26.79 2.96 4.20
N GLN A 319 -25.97 3.54 3.32
CA GLN A 319 -25.99 3.18 1.90
C GLN A 319 -25.49 1.73 1.72
N LYS A 320 -24.37 1.39 2.35
CA LYS A 320 -23.70 0.09 2.29
C LYS A 320 -24.60 -1.06 2.72
N SER A 321 -25.43 -0.91 3.75
CA SER A 321 -26.39 -1.95 4.16
C SER A 321 -27.41 -2.31 3.07
N ASN A 322 -27.64 -1.44 2.09
CA ASN A 322 -28.62 -1.67 1.01
C ASN A 322 -28.03 -2.45 -0.18
N TRP A 323 -26.70 -2.44 -0.37
CA TRP A 323 -26.01 -3.12 -1.48
C TRP A 323 -24.92 -4.09 -1.05
N SER A 324 -24.59 -4.18 0.23
CA SER A 324 -23.60 -5.09 0.79
C SER A 324 -24.07 -5.72 2.08
N SER A 325 -24.55 -6.96 1.99
CA SER A 325 -24.69 -7.87 3.13
C SER A 325 -23.31 -8.36 3.57
N ILE A 326 -22.48 -7.43 4.07
CA ILE A 326 -21.17 -7.79 4.63
C ILE A 326 -21.36 -8.81 5.74
N LYS A 327 -20.79 -10.00 5.52
CA LYS A 327 -20.43 -10.93 6.57
C LYS A 327 -19.54 -10.17 7.56
N ASP A 328 -20.07 -9.95 8.77
CA ASP A 328 -19.33 -9.36 9.89
C ASP A 328 -17.97 -10.07 10.06
N VAL A 329 -16.95 -9.37 10.56
CA VAL A 329 -15.58 -9.89 10.74
C VAL A 329 -15.57 -11.17 11.60
N THR A 330 -16.54 -11.31 12.51
CA THR A 330 -16.80 -12.55 13.25
C THR A 330 -17.11 -13.75 12.34
N THR A 331 -17.90 -13.52 11.28
CA THR A 331 -18.42 -14.51 10.30
C THR A 331 -17.57 -14.68 9.03
N LEU A 332 -16.58 -13.80 8.79
CA LEU A 332 -15.57 -14.04 7.74
C LEU A 332 -14.72 -15.27 8.08
N ASN A 333 -14.35 -16.01 7.03
CA ASN A 333 -13.33 -17.06 7.14
C ASN A 333 -11.94 -16.41 7.30
N GLU A 334 -10.95 -17.18 7.77
CA GLU A 334 -9.61 -16.64 8.07
C GLU A 334 -8.85 -16.20 6.79
N PHE A 335 -9.16 -16.79 5.63
CA PHE A 335 -8.55 -16.41 4.34
C PHE A 335 -9.05 -15.06 3.82
N ASP A 336 -10.36 -14.82 3.81
CA ASP A 336 -10.97 -13.56 3.34
C ASP A 336 -10.52 -12.37 4.23
N LEU A 337 -10.45 -12.62 5.53
CA LEU A 337 -10.02 -11.66 6.55
C LEU A 337 -8.53 -11.32 6.39
N VAL A 338 -7.66 -12.33 6.25
CA VAL A 338 -6.24 -12.12 5.94
C VAL A 338 -6.08 -11.41 4.60
N GLU A 339 -6.84 -11.76 3.55
CA GLU A 339 -6.75 -11.09 2.25
C GLU A 339 -7.04 -9.59 2.33
N THR A 340 -8.12 -9.22 3.03
CA THR A 340 -8.49 -7.81 3.24
C THR A 340 -7.39 -7.05 3.97
N LEU A 341 -6.71 -7.70 4.92
CA LEU A 341 -5.66 -7.10 5.74
C LEU A 341 -4.27 -7.08 5.08
N VAL A 342 -3.97 -7.99 4.14
CA VAL A 342 -2.68 -8.05 3.41
C VAL A 342 -2.73 -7.42 2.02
N VAL A 343 -3.80 -6.69 1.68
CA VAL A 343 -4.03 -6.19 0.32
C VAL A 343 -2.86 -5.35 -0.21
N HIS A 344 -2.23 -4.54 0.66
CA HIS A 344 -1.05 -3.70 0.38
C HIS A 344 0.29 -4.35 0.82
N CYS A 345 0.30 -5.62 1.22
CA CYS A 345 1.53 -6.34 1.54
C CYS A 345 2.16 -6.92 0.27
N TYR A 346 3.03 -6.15 -0.38
CA TYR A 346 3.77 -6.57 -1.58
C TYR A 346 4.89 -7.59 -1.26
N ASP A 347 5.56 -7.47 -0.10
CA ASP A 347 6.65 -8.37 0.32
C ASP A 347 6.16 -9.68 0.98
N ALA A 348 5.12 -10.30 0.41
CA ALA A 348 4.58 -11.57 0.87
C ALA A 348 4.45 -12.56 -0.29
N ASP A 349 5.14 -13.70 -0.19
CA ASP A 349 5.17 -14.77 -1.20
C ASP A 349 3.87 -15.62 -1.15
N LEU A 350 2.74 -14.93 -1.33
CA LEU A 350 1.38 -15.44 -1.37
C LEU A 350 1.08 -16.11 -2.72
N SER A 351 1.88 -17.14 -3.01
CA SER A 351 1.86 -17.99 -4.21
C SER A 351 0.49 -18.64 -4.51
N GLU A 352 -0.44 -18.59 -3.56
CA GLU A 352 -1.78 -19.15 -3.63
C GLU A 352 -2.87 -18.13 -4.07
N LYS A 353 -2.51 -16.88 -4.40
CA LYS A 353 -3.48 -15.82 -4.76
C LYS A 353 -3.54 -15.53 -6.27
N HIS A 354 -4.70 -15.79 -6.89
CA HIS A 354 -4.94 -15.59 -8.33
C HIS A 354 -4.70 -14.16 -8.83
N VAL A 355 -5.02 -13.14 -8.03
CA VAL A 355 -4.94 -11.71 -8.41
C VAL A 355 -3.50 -11.16 -8.38
N ARG A 356 -2.49 -11.97 -8.03
CA ARG A 356 -1.08 -11.53 -7.88
C ARG A 356 -0.11 -12.19 -8.86
N ARG A 357 -0.62 -12.76 -9.94
CA ARG A 357 0.20 -13.40 -10.99
C ARG A 357 0.62 -12.37 -12.04
N PHE A 358 1.79 -12.57 -12.64
CA PHE A 358 2.37 -11.72 -13.68
C PHE A 358 2.23 -12.32 -15.09
N ASP A 359 1.55 -13.46 -15.21
CA ASP A 359 1.31 -14.20 -16.45
C ASP A 359 0.60 -13.35 -17.53
N THR A 360 -0.11 -12.30 -17.14
CA THR A 360 -0.82 -11.38 -18.04
C THR A 360 -0.10 -10.05 -18.32
N THR A 361 1.16 -9.88 -17.90
CA THR A 361 1.90 -8.60 -18.04
C THR A 361 3.13 -8.71 -18.95
N LYS A 362 3.74 -7.58 -19.33
CA LYS A 362 5.04 -7.53 -20.04
C LYS A 362 5.74 -6.19 -19.82
N LEU A 363 6.98 -6.18 -19.31
CA LEU A 363 7.80 -4.98 -19.22
C LEU A 363 8.20 -4.54 -20.64
N VAL A 364 7.87 -3.31 -21.02
CA VAL A 364 8.30 -2.68 -22.27
C VAL A 364 9.71 -2.11 -22.13
N ASP A 365 9.93 -1.27 -21.10
CA ASP A 365 11.24 -0.71 -20.81
C ASP A 365 11.33 -0.25 -19.34
N PHE A 366 12.55 -0.10 -18.82
CA PHE A 366 12.85 0.45 -17.50
C PHE A 366 13.99 1.45 -17.67
N ILE A 367 13.67 2.75 -17.72
CA ILE A 367 14.58 3.79 -18.28
C ILE A 367 14.95 4.87 -17.25
N PRO A 368 16.10 5.54 -17.39
CA PRO A 368 16.42 6.69 -16.52
C PRO A 368 15.48 7.87 -16.78
N SER A 369 14.62 8.16 -15.79
CA SER A 369 13.71 9.31 -15.75
C SER A 369 13.00 9.38 -14.39
N ASP A 370 12.74 10.59 -13.94
CA ASP A 370 12.09 10.90 -12.66
C ASP A 370 10.57 11.11 -12.81
N LEU A 371 10.02 11.06 -14.04
CA LEU A 371 8.61 11.39 -14.36
C LEU A 371 8.10 12.75 -13.81
N LYS A 372 8.99 13.71 -13.55
CA LYS A 372 8.66 14.99 -12.88
C LYS A 372 7.93 16.00 -13.78
N ASN A 373 7.90 15.81 -15.09
CA ASN A 373 7.27 16.72 -16.04
C ASN A 373 6.68 16.01 -17.28
N MET A 374 5.99 16.76 -18.13
CA MET A 374 5.34 16.22 -19.33
C MET A 374 6.32 15.65 -20.38
N ASN A 375 7.53 16.21 -20.50
CA ASN A 375 8.53 15.71 -21.45
C ASN A 375 9.11 14.37 -20.98
N ASP A 376 9.25 14.14 -19.67
CA ASP A 376 9.63 12.84 -19.11
C ASP A 376 8.60 11.76 -19.46
N TYR A 377 7.31 12.02 -19.23
CA TYR A 377 6.23 11.09 -19.62
C TYR A 377 6.21 10.82 -21.12
N ILE A 378 6.41 11.84 -21.97
CA ILE A 378 6.48 11.67 -23.43
C ILE A 378 7.73 10.86 -23.84
N LYS A 379 8.89 11.12 -23.22
CA LYS A 379 10.15 10.38 -23.43
C LYS A 379 10.02 8.91 -23.04
N ALA A 380 9.30 8.60 -21.95
CA ALA A 380 8.94 7.24 -21.57
C ALA A 380 7.97 6.62 -22.59
N LEU A 381 6.80 7.22 -22.81
CA LEU A 381 5.78 6.74 -23.76
C LEU A 381 6.32 6.47 -25.17
N THR A 382 7.29 7.26 -25.63
CA THR A 382 7.95 7.09 -26.94
C THR A 382 8.61 5.71 -27.09
N LYS A 383 9.01 5.04 -26.00
CA LYS A 383 9.48 3.64 -26.03
C LYS A 383 8.41 2.66 -26.49
N ALA A 384 7.20 2.76 -25.94
CA ALA A 384 6.06 1.96 -26.40
C ALA A 384 5.71 2.33 -27.85
N PHE A 385 5.63 3.63 -28.16
CA PHE A 385 5.30 4.11 -29.51
C PHE A 385 6.33 3.76 -30.59
N SER A 386 7.60 3.50 -30.23
CA SER A 386 8.60 3.05 -31.20
C SER A 386 8.40 1.61 -31.68
N LEU A 387 7.69 0.76 -30.93
CA LEU A 387 7.42 -0.62 -31.31
C LEU A 387 6.51 -0.67 -32.56
N PHE A 388 6.66 -1.71 -33.39
CA PHE A 388 5.87 -1.85 -34.62
C PHE A 388 4.44 -2.29 -34.31
N GLU A 389 4.30 -3.36 -33.53
CA GLU A 389 3.00 -3.94 -33.17
C GLU A 389 2.15 -2.98 -32.33
N MET A 390 2.78 -2.22 -31.43
CA MET A 390 2.12 -1.16 -30.65
C MET A 390 1.51 -0.08 -31.56
N ARG A 391 2.19 0.31 -32.64
CA ARG A 391 1.66 1.30 -33.60
C ARG A 391 0.49 0.74 -34.40
N LEU A 392 0.51 -0.54 -34.78
CA LEU A 392 -0.64 -1.18 -35.44
C LEU A 392 -1.87 -1.25 -34.51
N TYR A 393 -1.67 -1.57 -33.23
CA TYR A 393 -2.73 -1.57 -32.23
C TYR A 393 -3.31 -0.15 -32.02
N LEU A 394 -2.46 0.85 -31.75
CA LEU A 394 -2.87 2.24 -31.47
C LEU A 394 -3.51 2.98 -32.65
N MET A 395 -3.41 2.45 -33.88
CA MET A 395 -4.15 2.95 -35.05
C MET A 395 -5.63 2.55 -35.05
N ASN A 396 -6.02 1.50 -34.31
CA ASN A 396 -7.36 0.92 -34.34
C ASN A 396 -8.05 0.97 -32.97
N TYR A 397 -7.28 1.01 -31.88
CA TYR A 397 -7.75 0.84 -30.51
C TYR A 397 -7.13 1.88 -29.57
N ILE A 398 -7.81 2.09 -28.44
CA ILE A 398 -7.26 2.87 -27.32
C ILE A 398 -6.51 1.98 -26.32
N ILE A 399 -5.62 2.60 -25.54
CA ILE A 399 -4.97 2.00 -24.37
C ILE A 399 -5.33 2.81 -23.11
N PRO A 400 -6.09 2.21 -22.18
CA PRO A 400 -6.24 2.72 -20.82
C PRO A 400 -4.91 2.74 -20.07
N VAL A 401 -4.67 3.85 -19.36
CA VAL A 401 -3.49 4.11 -18.54
C VAL A 401 -3.95 4.40 -17.11
N PRO A 402 -4.02 3.37 -16.23
CA PRO A 402 -4.11 3.59 -14.79
C PRO A 402 -2.94 4.47 -14.37
N ALA A 403 -3.24 5.57 -13.67
CA ALA A 403 -2.26 6.53 -13.21
C ALA A 403 -2.79 7.38 -12.05
N ASP A 404 -1.89 7.75 -11.14
CA ASP A 404 -2.10 8.67 -10.01
C ASP A 404 -1.73 10.15 -10.37
N PHE A 405 -1.49 11.04 -9.40
CA PHE A 405 -0.79 12.32 -9.64
C PHE A 405 0.73 12.18 -9.42
N PRO A 406 1.56 12.34 -10.48
CA PRO A 406 1.33 13.34 -11.53
C PRO A 406 0.89 12.79 -12.91
N GLY A 407 0.83 11.47 -13.11
CA GLY A 407 0.51 10.87 -14.42
C GLY A 407 -0.82 11.35 -15.02
N GLN A 408 -1.87 11.47 -14.21
CA GLN A 408 -3.15 12.08 -14.60
C GLN A 408 -3.02 13.50 -15.12
N LEU A 409 -2.11 14.31 -14.59
CA LEU A 409 -1.91 15.68 -15.07
C LEU A 409 -1.12 15.68 -16.39
N TYR A 410 0.04 15.03 -16.42
CA TYR A 410 0.98 15.20 -17.52
C TYR A 410 0.56 14.46 -18.79
N ILE A 411 -0.04 13.26 -18.69
CA ILE A 411 -0.55 12.56 -19.89
C ILE A 411 -1.76 13.31 -20.45
N ARG A 412 -2.67 13.83 -19.61
CA ARG A 412 -3.78 14.69 -20.07
C ARG A 412 -3.29 16.02 -20.67
N ARG A 413 -2.25 16.65 -20.10
CA ARG A 413 -1.63 17.86 -20.66
C ARG A 413 -1.08 17.59 -22.07
N ALA A 414 -0.42 16.44 -22.27
CA ALA A 414 0.08 16.02 -23.58
C ALA A 414 -1.06 15.77 -24.60
N ILE A 415 -2.14 15.09 -24.19
CA ILE A 415 -3.35 14.88 -25.02
C ILE A 415 -3.97 16.24 -25.43
N VAL A 416 -4.23 17.13 -24.47
CA VAL A 416 -4.86 18.44 -24.73
C VAL A 416 -4.00 19.32 -25.62
N GLN A 417 -2.68 19.37 -25.41
CA GLN A 417 -1.77 20.08 -26.31
C GLN A 417 -1.76 19.46 -27.71
N LYS A 418 -1.77 18.12 -27.83
CA LYS A 418 -1.77 17.45 -29.14
C LYS A 418 -3.08 17.66 -29.92
N LEU A 419 -4.23 17.68 -29.24
CA LEU A 419 -5.52 18.05 -29.84
C LEU A 419 -5.55 19.51 -30.29
N LYS A 420 -5.00 20.43 -29.48
CA LYS A 420 -5.02 21.88 -29.74
C LYS A 420 -4.06 22.32 -30.85
N TYR A 421 -2.87 21.74 -30.92
CA TYR A 421 -1.79 22.16 -31.84
C TYR A 421 -1.54 21.17 -32.98
N GLY A 422 -2.08 19.95 -32.94
CA GLY A 422 -1.98 18.96 -34.00
C GLY A 422 -0.53 18.69 -34.41
N ASN A 423 -0.19 18.94 -35.67
CA ASN A 423 1.16 18.74 -36.22
C ASN A 423 2.16 19.88 -35.90
N GLN A 424 1.72 20.96 -35.22
CA GLN A 424 2.60 22.07 -34.83
C GLN A 424 3.40 21.80 -33.53
N CYS A 425 3.00 20.78 -32.75
CA CYS A 425 3.70 20.36 -31.54
C CYS A 425 4.45 19.04 -31.76
N SER A 426 5.60 18.90 -31.09
CA SER A 426 6.49 17.73 -31.15
C SER A 426 5.93 16.46 -30.50
N ILE A 427 4.79 16.55 -29.81
CA ILE A 427 4.15 15.43 -29.12
C ILE A 427 3.73 14.36 -30.15
N PRO A 428 4.00 13.06 -29.94
CA PRO A 428 3.55 11.98 -30.83
C PRO A 428 2.03 11.98 -31.03
N LYS A 429 1.55 11.50 -32.18
CA LYS A 429 0.09 11.37 -32.44
C LYS A 429 -0.52 10.23 -31.63
N GLU A 430 0.29 9.24 -31.29
CA GLU A 430 -0.02 8.01 -30.56
C GLU A 430 -0.51 8.31 -29.13
N VAL A 431 -0.12 9.46 -28.56
CA VAL A 431 -0.65 9.98 -27.29
C VAL A 431 -2.18 10.14 -27.32
N LEU A 432 -2.76 10.45 -28.49
CA LEU A 432 -4.22 10.61 -28.62
C LEU A 432 -4.99 9.32 -28.42
N SER A 433 -4.36 8.15 -28.58
CA SER A 433 -4.99 6.84 -28.35
C SER A 433 -4.91 6.38 -26.88
N LEU A 434 -4.31 7.17 -25.98
CA LEU A 434 -4.26 6.87 -24.55
C LEU A 434 -5.48 7.40 -23.78
N VAL A 435 -5.88 6.71 -22.72
CA VAL A 435 -6.91 7.19 -21.77
C VAL A 435 -6.39 7.11 -20.33
N PRO A 436 -5.99 8.23 -19.71
CA PRO A 436 -5.62 8.26 -18.29
C PRO A 436 -6.82 7.96 -17.39
N ILE A 437 -6.76 6.91 -16.58
CA ILE A 437 -7.80 6.49 -15.63
C ILE A 437 -7.23 6.59 -14.22
N LEU A 438 -7.95 7.27 -13.31
CA LEU A 438 -7.49 7.49 -11.94
C LEU A 438 -7.27 6.16 -11.22
N ASP A 439 -6.05 5.91 -10.77
CA ASP A 439 -5.67 4.66 -10.13
C ASP A 439 -6.37 4.43 -8.77
N PRO A 440 -7.10 3.32 -8.60
CA PRO A 440 -7.89 3.07 -7.38
C PRO A 440 -7.05 2.60 -6.18
N LEU A 441 -5.86 2.05 -6.42
CA LEU A 441 -4.91 1.67 -5.37
C LEU A 441 -4.37 2.93 -4.67
N HIS A 442 -3.83 3.89 -5.43
CA HIS A 442 -3.35 5.18 -4.97
C HIS A 442 -4.45 6.05 -4.36
N VAL A 443 -5.69 5.99 -4.87
CA VAL A 443 -6.85 6.58 -4.18
C VAL A 443 -7.05 5.98 -2.79
N SER A 444 -6.99 4.65 -2.64
CA SER A 444 -7.10 4.00 -1.33
C SER A 444 -5.96 4.43 -0.40
N LEU A 445 -4.72 4.46 -0.87
CA LEU A 445 -3.56 4.86 -0.07
C LEU A 445 -3.65 6.33 0.38
N ASN A 446 -3.79 7.27 -0.56
CA ASN A 446 -3.85 8.71 -0.28
C ASN A 446 -5.04 9.10 0.60
N THR A 447 -6.21 8.49 0.41
CA THR A 447 -7.40 8.83 1.21
C THR A 447 -7.30 8.28 2.63
N ARG A 448 -6.73 7.07 2.82
CA ARG A 448 -6.44 6.51 4.15
C ARG A 448 -5.39 7.33 4.90
N GLU A 449 -4.27 7.67 4.26
CA GLU A 449 -3.23 8.55 4.82
C GLU A 449 -3.82 9.90 5.24
N SER A 450 -4.59 10.54 4.35
CA SER A 450 -5.23 11.82 4.64
C SER A 450 -6.22 11.76 5.79
N CYS A 451 -7.02 10.69 5.88
CA CYS A 451 -7.91 10.46 7.01
C CYS A 451 -7.12 10.23 8.30
N PHE A 452 -6.03 9.46 8.24
CA PHE A 452 -5.18 9.15 9.38
C PHE A 452 -4.50 10.40 9.94
N LEU A 453 -3.85 11.22 9.11
CA LEU A 453 -3.19 12.46 9.53
C LEU A 453 -4.21 13.47 10.07
N THR A 454 -5.32 13.71 9.36
CA THR A 454 -6.36 14.67 9.77
C THR A 454 -6.97 14.35 11.14
N PHE A 455 -7.13 13.06 11.45
CA PHE A 455 -7.69 12.56 12.71
C PHE A 455 -6.66 11.87 13.61
N HIS A 456 -5.36 12.12 13.41
CA HIS A 456 -4.29 11.49 14.19
C HIS A 456 -4.49 11.64 15.72
N PRO A 457 -4.94 12.79 16.26
CA PRO A 457 -5.32 12.90 17.67
C PRO A 457 -6.32 11.84 18.18
N PHE A 458 -7.27 11.43 17.34
CA PHE A 458 -8.27 10.42 17.67
C PHE A 458 -7.69 9.00 17.54
N PHE A 459 -6.99 8.70 16.44
CA PHE A 459 -6.34 7.40 16.24
C PHE A 459 -5.28 7.10 17.32
N ASN A 460 -4.51 8.12 17.74
CA ASN A 460 -3.53 8.05 18.83
C ASN A 460 -4.13 7.61 20.18
N GLU A 461 -5.42 7.87 20.42
CA GLU A 461 -6.12 7.38 21.62
C GLU A 461 -6.87 6.05 21.36
N LEU A 462 -7.40 5.85 20.15
CA LEU A 462 -8.04 4.58 19.73
C LEU A 462 -7.09 3.38 19.80
N TYR A 463 -5.80 3.57 19.50
CA TYR A 463 -4.80 2.48 19.62
C TYR A 463 -4.56 1.99 21.06
N LYS A 464 -5.23 2.55 22.09
CA LYS A 464 -5.07 2.19 23.50
C LYS A 464 -6.22 1.31 24.07
N GLU A 465 -7.48 1.59 23.74
CA GLU A 465 -8.70 0.96 24.29
C GLU A 465 -9.83 0.91 23.26
N SER A 466 -10.86 0.01 23.38
CA SER A 466 -11.98 -0.27 22.41
C SER A 466 -12.77 -1.63 22.79
N THR A 467 -13.96 -2.29 22.42
CA THR A 467 -15.21 -2.48 21.48
C THR A 467 -16.65 -1.86 21.66
N ILE A 468 -17.47 -1.74 20.55
CA ILE A 468 -18.92 -1.30 20.34
C ILE A 468 -19.25 -0.06 19.40
N LYS A 469 -19.91 -0.25 18.24
CA LYS A 469 -20.36 0.87 17.34
C LYS A 469 -21.87 1.20 17.34
N SER A 470 -22.76 0.20 17.39
CA SER A 470 -24.21 0.34 17.17
C SER A 470 -24.94 1.20 18.22
N TYR A 471 -24.72 0.92 19.51
CA TYR A 471 -25.38 1.60 20.63
C TYR A 471 -25.13 3.13 20.66
N ILE A 472 -24.01 3.58 20.09
CA ILE A 472 -23.63 4.99 20.04
C ILE A 472 -24.53 5.75 19.06
N PHE A 473 -24.72 5.23 17.85
CA PHE A 473 -25.63 5.87 16.88
C PHE A 473 -27.08 5.83 17.34
N ALA A 474 -27.53 4.71 17.93
CA ALA A 474 -28.88 4.60 18.49
C ALA A 474 -29.16 5.70 19.54
N ARG A 475 -28.17 5.99 20.42
CA ARG A 475 -28.27 7.01 21.47
C ARG A 475 -28.13 8.46 20.96
N PHE A 476 -27.31 8.69 19.92
CA PHE A 476 -26.89 10.05 19.53
C PHE A 476 -27.37 10.50 18.14
N LYS A 477 -28.21 9.72 17.43
CA LYS A 477 -28.75 10.01 16.08
C LYS A 477 -29.37 11.40 15.85
N HIS A 478 -29.81 12.09 16.91
CA HIS A 478 -30.44 13.42 16.83
C HIS A 478 -29.53 14.54 17.38
N SER A 479 -28.28 14.26 17.72
CA SER A 479 -27.32 15.27 18.23
C SER A 479 -26.75 16.12 17.09
N LYS A 480 -26.84 17.45 17.22
CA LYS A 480 -26.20 18.41 16.31
C LYS A 480 -24.82 18.91 16.80
N ASP A 481 -24.36 18.45 17.97
CA ASP A 481 -23.10 18.89 18.57
C ASP A 481 -21.90 18.67 17.63
N LEU A 482 -21.05 19.69 17.53
CA LEU A 482 -19.92 19.73 16.60
C LEU A 482 -18.94 18.55 16.77
N GLY A 483 -18.65 18.15 18.01
CA GLY A 483 -17.77 17.01 18.30
C GLY A 483 -18.42 15.69 17.91
N TYR A 484 -19.69 15.51 18.25
CA TYR A 484 -20.47 14.34 17.81
C TYR A 484 -20.50 14.20 16.30
N CYS A 485 -20.95 15.23 15.58
CA CYS A 485 -21.04 15.21 14.12
C CYS A 485 -19.67 14.93 13.48
N THR A 486 -18.59 15.47 14.04
CA THR A 486 -17.20 15.24 13.58
C THR A 486 -16.79 13.77 13.68
N PHE A 487 -16.98 13.12 14.84
CA PHE A 487 -16.56 11.73 15.02
C PHE A 487 -17.56 10.71 14.46
N VAL A 488 -18.83 11.10 14.26
CA VAL A 488 -19.81 10.32 13.48
C VAL A 488 -19.45 10.32 11.99
N ASP A 489 -19.11 11.47 11.39
CA ASP A 489 -18.61 11.54 10.01
C ASP A 489 -17.33 10.70 9.83
N LEU A 490 -16.39 10.76 10.77
CA LEU A 490 -15.20 9.91 10.75
C LEU A 490 -15.54 8.40 10.73
N LEU A 491 -16.35 7.94 11.69
CA LEU A 491 -16.59 6.52 11.92
C LEU A 491 -17.64 5.91 10.96
N ASP A 492 -18.57 6.72 10.44
CA ASP A 492 -19.69 6.24 9.64
C ASP A 492 -19.64 6.56 8.15
N ASN A 493 -18.84 7.58 7.77
CA ASN A 493 -18.63 7.99 6.39
C ASN A 493 -17.19 7.74 5.93
N LEU A 494 -16.19 8.35 6.59
CA LEU A 494 -14.81 8.40 6.09
C LEU A 494 -14.06 7.06 6.14
N ILE A 495 -13.89 6.49 7.33
CA ILE A 495 -13.17 5.24 7.51
C ILE A 495 -13.72 4.12 6.61
N PRO A 496 -15.04 3.81 6.58
CA PRO A 496 -15.54 2.74 5.74
C PRO A 496 -15.37 3.03 4.24
N ALA A 497 -15.58 4.27 3.76
CA ALA A 497 -15.35 4.62 2.36
C ALA A 497 -13.88 4.45 1.94
N THR A 498 -12.93 4.91 2.76
CA THR A 498 -11.48 4.77 2.48
C THR A 498 -10.96 3.34 2.59
N LEU A 499 -11.61 2.49 3.38
CA LEU A 499 -11.30 1.05 3.43
C LEU A 499 -11.87 0.32 2.22
N ASP A 500 -13.17 0.45 1.98
CA ASP A 500 -13.93 -0.31 0.96
C ASP A 500 -13.55 0.01 -0.49
N ILE A 501 -13.18 1.27 -0.79
CA ILE A 501 -13.04 1.78 -2.17
C ILE A 501 -12.20 0.87 -3.08
N TYR A 502 -11.08 0.37 -2.55
CA TYR A 502 -10.21 -0.57 -3.27
C TYR A 502 -10.55 -2.04 -2.95
N THR A 503 -10.73 -2.39 -1.67
CA THR A 503 -10.82 -3.80 -1.24
C THR A 503 -12.12 -4.50 -1.62
N ILE A 504 -13.24 -3.76 -1.65
CA ILE A 504 -14.59 -4.28 -1.83
C ILE A 504 -15.24 -3.72 -3.10
N LEU A 505 -15.07 -2.42 -3.37
CA LEU A 505 -15.74 -1.77 -4.50
C LEU A 505 -14.99 -2.00 -5.81
N PHE A 506 -13.73 -1.57 -5.90
CA PHE A 506 -12.88 -1.78 -7.07
C PHE A 506 -12.66 -3.26 -7.37
N ARG A 507 -12.03 -4.01 -6.44
CA ARG A 507 -11.73 -5.44 -6.62
C ARG A 507 -12.98 -6.31 -6.73
N GLY A 508 -14.11 -5.90 -6.15
CA GLY A 508 -15.41 -6.55 -6.29
C GLY A 508 -16.20 -6.13 -7.53
N ASN A 509 -15.61 -5.31 -8.42
CA ASN A 509 -16.21 -4.89 -9.69
C ASN A 509 -17.52 -4.06 -9.56
N ASN A 510 -17.74 -3.43 -8.40
CA ASN A 510 -18.98 -2.73 -8.07
C ASN A 510 -18.99 -1.29 -8.62
N PHE A 511 -18.99 -1.14 -9.95
CA PHE A 511 -18.73 0.14 -10.64
C PHE A 511 -19.59 1.32 -10.18
N ASN A 512 -20.90 1.15 -10.02
CA ASN A 512 -21.79 2.27 -9.67
C ASN A 512 -21.47 2.79 -8.27
N GLN A 513 -21.36 1.89 -7.29
CA GLN A 513 -20.99 2.17 -5.91
C GLN A 513 -19.56 2.72 -5.81
N TYR A 514 -18.63 2.22 -6.65
CA TYR A 514 -17.27 2.74 -6.75
C TYR A 514 -17.28 4.22 -7.15
N ILE A 515 -17.97 4.60 -8.24
CA ILE A 515 -18.03 5.99 -8.71
C ILE A 515 -18.74 6.91 -7.70
N GLU A 516 -19.83 6.45 -7.06
CA GLU A 516 -20.47 7.19 -5.97
C GLU A 516 -19.52 7.38 -4.78
N THR A 517 -18.71 6.38 -4.46
CA THR A 517 -17.71 6.46 -3.38
C THR A 517 -16.54 7.36 -3.76
N ILE A 518 -16.13 7.42 -5.05
CA ILE A 518 -15.17 8.43 -5.53
C ILE A 518 -15.73 9.85 -5.36
N PHE A 519 -17.00 10.10 -5.69
CA PHE A 519 -17.63 11.39 -5.42
C PHE A 519 -17.61 11.72 -3.91
N ARG A 520 -18.01 10.76 -3.07
CA ARG A 520 -18.03 10.92 -1.61
C ARG A 520 -16.63 11.23 -1.07
N LEU A 521 -15.60 10.51 -1.52
CA LEU A 521 -14.20 10.74 -1.16
C LEU A 521 -13.66 12.07 -1.73
N TRP A 522 -14.11 12.52 -2.90
CA TRP A 522 -13.76 13.83 -3.45
C TRP A 522 -14.18 14.98 -2.52
N THR A 523 -15.40 14.94 -1.96
CA THR A 523 -15.82 15.96 -0.98
C THR A 523 -14.89 16.01 0.24
N VAL A 524 -14.35 14.86 0.65
CA VAL A 524 -13.39 14.73 1.75
C VAL A 524 -12.02 15.28 1.33
N MET A 525 -11.54 15.00 0.11
CA MET A 525 -10.26 15.52 -0.39
C MET A 525 -10.28 17.04 -0.59
N LYS A 526 -11.37 17.62 -1.12
CA LYS A 526 -11.56 19.08 -1.18
C LYS A 526 -11.59 19.69 0.22
N ARG A 527 -12.36 19.12 1.15
CA ARG A 527 -12.39 19.54 2.55
C ARG A 527 -11.01 19.49 3.24
N PHE A 528 -10.25 18.42 3.02
CA PHE A 528 -8.89 18.27 3.56
C PHE A 528 -7.85 19.16 2.87
N GLY A 529 -8.19 19.81 1.75
CA GLY A 529 -7.27 20.64 0.97
C GLY A 529 -6.21 19.86 0.19
N ARG A 530 -6.44 18.58 -0.11
CA ARG A 530 -5.51 17.72 -0.89
C ARG A 530 -5.56 18.08 -2.38
N LYS A 531 -4.84 19.15 -2.74
CA LYS A 531 -4.81 19.85 -4.05
C LYS A 531 -4.60 19.03 -5.33
N ASN A 532 -4.30 17.74 -5.22
CA ASN A 532 -4.14 16.83 -6.36
C ASN A 532 -5.40 15.96 -6.51
N TYR A 533 -5.76 15.25 -5.42
CA TYR A 533 -6.91 14.36 -5.34
C TYR A 533 -8.25 15.10 -5.40
N ASP A 534 -8.32 16.37 -4.99
CA ASP A 534 -9.49 17.24 -5.20
C ASP A 534 -9.79 17.53 -6.69
N LYS A 535 -8.83 17.33 -7.61
CA LYS A 535 -8.99 17.57 -9.06
C LYS A 535 -9.05 16.28 -9.88
N ILE A 536 -8.16 15.31 -9.64
CA ILE A 536 -8.13 14.07 -10.45
C ILE A 536 -9.36 13.17 -10.19
N MET A 537 -9.97 13.25 -9.00
CA MET A 537 -11.28 12.60 -8.76
C MET A 537 -12.40 13.24 -9.60
N LEU A 538 -12.42 14.57 -9.75
CA LEU A 538 -13.35 15.23 -10.67
C LEU A 538 -13.06 14.89 -12.14
N ALA A 539 -11.80 14.67 -12.51
CA ALA A 539 -11.45 14.22 -13.86
C ALA A 539 -12.09 12.85 -14.17
N LEU A 540 -11.92 11.85 -13.30
CA LEU A 540 -12.56 10.54 -13.46
C LEU A 540 -14.09 10.66 -13.53
N ILE A 541 -14.71 11.42 -12.63
CA ILE A 541 -16.18 11.59 -12.62
C ILE A 541 -16.63 12.26 -13.92
N SER A 542 -15.94 13.31 -14.39
CA SER A 542 -16.30 14.04 -15.60
C SER A 542 -16.16 13.17 -16.85
N ASP A 543 -15.09 12.39 -16.97
CA ASP A 543 -14.90 11.42 -18.05
C ASP A 543 -16.02 10.35 -18.05
N VAL A 544 -16.37 9.81 -16.88
CA VAL A 544 -17.43 8.81 -16.74
C VAL A 544 -18.80 9.36 -17.16
N GLN A 545 -19.14 10.60 -16.79
CA GLN A 545 -20.37 11.25 -17.24
C GLN A 545 -20.32 11.56 -18.75
N TYR A 546 -19.16 11.98 -19.28
CA TYR A 546 -18.96 12.22 -20.70
C TYR A 546 -19.14 10.94 -21.53
N TRP A 547 -18.39 9.86 -21.23
CA TRP A 547 -18.53 8.58 -21.92
C TRP A 547 -19.92 7.97 -21.79
N THR A 548 -20.63 8.23 -20.68
CA THR A 548 -22.03 7.83 -20.54
C THR A 548 -22.95 8.62 -21.49
N SER A 549 -22.77 9.94 -21.62
CA SER A 549 -23.63 10.78 -22.47
C SER A 549 -23.42 10.53 -23.97
N ILE A 550 -22.19 10.24 -24.40
CA ILE A 550 -21.87 9.84 -25.79
C ILE A 550 -21.94 8.32 -26.04
N GLN A 551 -22.38 7.53 -25.05
CA GLN A 551 -22.51 6.06 -25.11
C GLN A 551 -21.24 5.32 -25.54
N HIS A 552 -20.05 5.84 -25.18
CA HIS A 552 -18.78 5.30 -25.66
C HIS A 552 -18.45 3.93 -25.02
N PRO A 553 -17.97 2.92 -25.78
CA PRO A 553 -17.76 1.55 -25.27
C PRO A 553 -16.90 1.42 -24.00
N ILE A 554 -16.02 2.39 -23.72
CA ILE A 554 -15.28 2.50 -22.44
C ILE A 554 -16.19 2.28 -21.23
N ILE A 555 -17.40 2.87 -21.22
CA ILE A 555 -18.28 2.80 -20.04
C ILE A 555 -18.77 1.38 -19.76
N ASN A 556 -18.92 0.55 -20.79
CA ASN A 556 -19.32 -0.85 -20.64
C ASN A 556 -18.13 -1.71 -20.21
N THR A 557 -16.93 -1.45 -20.73
CA THR A 557 -15.71 -2.13 -20.26
C THR A 557 -15.42 -1.82 -18.80
N LEU A 558 -15.57 -0.57 -18.37
CA LEU A 558 -15.43 -0.14 -16.97
C LEU A 558 -16.51 -0.74 -16.06
N LYS A 559 -17.79 -0.73 -16.48
CA LYS A 559 -18.88 -1.34 -15.71
C LYS A 559 -18.71 -2.83 -15.47
N ASN A 560 -18.15 -3.53 -16.46
CA ASN A 560 -18.04 -4.99 -16.41
C ASN A 560 -16.68 -5.47 -15.87
N ASN A 561 -15.62 -4.65 -15.88
CA ASN A 561 -14.24 -5.10 -15.60
C ASN A 561 -13.39 -4.02 -14.91
N LEU A 562 -14.00 -3.24 -14.01
CA LEU A 562 -13.35 -2.15 -13.27
C LEU A 562 -12.02 -2.60 -12.65
N TRP A 563 -12.00 -3.77 -12.01
CA TRP A 563 -10.87 -4.35 -11.27
C TRP A 563 -9.55 -4.52 -12.06
N MET A 564 -9.57 -4.37 -13.39
CA MET A 564 -8.37 -4.47 -14.24
C MET A 564 -7.56 -3.17 -14.35
N PHE A 565 -8.18 -2.02 -14.02
CA PHE A 565 -7.57 -0.70 -14.20
C PHE A 565 -6.82 -0.29 -12.92
N ASP A 566 -5.70 -0.97 -12.68
CA ASP A 566 -4.94 -0.97 -11.42
C ASP A 566 -3.44 -0.72 -11.69
N GLU A 567 -2.76 0.04 -10.83
CA GLU A 567 -1.29 0.16 -10.78
C GLU A 567 -0.60 -0.88 -9.89
N TYR A 568 -1.35 -1.72 -9.17
CA TYR A 568 -0.81 -2.89 -8.46
C TYR A 568 0.21 -3.72 -9.27
N PRO A 569 0.06 -3.97 -10.59
CA PRO A 569 1.06 -4.71 -11.36
C PRO A 569 2.44 -4.04 -11.40
N VAL A 570 2.52 -2.71 -11.46
CA VAL A 570 3.80 -1.98 -11.53
C VAL A 570 4.45 -1.83 -10.16
N GLU A 571 3.69 -1.57 -9.09
CA GLU A 571 4.19 -1.59 -7.71
C GLU A 571 4.68 -2.98 -7.26
N ASN A 572 3.99 -4.04 -7.70
CA ASN A 572 4.43 -5.40 -7.49
C ASN A 572 5.71 -5.70 -8.30
N PHE A 573 5.86 -5.15 -9.52
CA PHE A 573 7.09 -5.26 -10.31
C PHE A 573 8.26 -4.49 -9.66
N HIS A 574 8.05 -3.26 -9.21
CA HIS A 574 9.02 -2.51 -8.39
C HIS A 574 9.47 -3.32 -7.18
N SER A 575 8.53 -4.03 -6.54
CA SER A 575 8.82 -4.88 -5.39
C SER A 575 9.63 -6.13 -5.75
N LEU A 576 9.45 -6.71 -6.95
CA LEU A 576 10.37 -7.72 -7.50
C LEU A 576 11.77 -7.16 -7.78
N VAL A 577 11.87 -5.99 -8.42
CA VAL A 577 13.17 -5.32 -8.67
C VAL A 577 13.89 -5.05 -7.35
N ARG A 578 13.22 -4.43 -6.35
CA ARG A 578 13.75 -4.15 -5.01
C ARG A 578 14.24 -5.40 -4.26
N ARG A 579 13.72 -6.60 -4.57
CA ARG A 579 14.18 -7.89 -4.03
C ARG A 579 15.38 -8.46 -4.78
N TYR A 580 15.50 -8.17 -6.08
CA TYR A 580 16.49 -8.73 -7.00
C TYR A 580 17.79 -7.91 -7.02
N THR A 581 17.67 -6.58 -6.98
CA THR A 581 18.80 -5.66 -6.89
C THR A 581 19.26 -5.51 -5.45
N SER A 582 20.51 -5.88 -5.16
CA SER A 582 21.15 -5.45 -3.91
C SER A 582 21.45 -3.94 -3.96
N GLY A 583 21.42 -3.25 -2.80
CA GLY A 583 21.82 -1.84 -2.61
C GLY A 583 23.31 -1.53 -2.84
N LYS A 584 23.88 -2.10 -3.91
CA LYS A 584 25.22 -1.88 -4.47
C LYS A 584 25.18 -1.70 -5.98
N VAL A 585 24.04 -1.97 -6.64
CA VAL A 585 23.86 -1.78 -8.08
C VAL A 585 23.46 -0.32 -8.32
N THR A 586 24.42 0.60 -8.29
CA THR A 586 24.16 2.05 -8.41
C THR A 586 24.34 2.55 -9.85
N CYS A 587 23.75 1.86 -10.83
CA CYS A 587 23.90 2.20 -12.24
C CYS A 587 22.67 1.81 -13.06
N GLU A 588 22.07 2.81 -13.69
CA GLU A 588 20.79 2.74 -14.42
C GLU A 588 20.78 1.67 -15.51
N GLU A 589 21.88 1.52 -16.28
CA GLU A 589 21.97 0.48 -17.31
C GLU A 589 21.92 -0.94 -16.74
N TRP A 590 22.41 -1.14 -15.52
CA TRP A 590 22.37 -2.44 -14.85
C TRP A 590 20.99 -2.71 -14.26
N LEU A 591 20.36 -1.69 -13.64
CA LEU A 591 18.95 -1.75 -13.25
C LEU A 591 18.05 -2.13 -14.43
N ARG A 592 18.22 -1.46 -15.58
CA ARG A 592 17.50 -1.72 -16.84
C ARG A 592 17.66 -3.16 -17.32
N ARG A 593 18.89 -3.68 -17.36
CA ARG A 593 19.17 -5.06 -17.76
C ARG A 593 18.65 -6.09 -16.76
N ASP A 594 18.70 -5.80 -15.47
CA ASP A 594 18.18 -6.68 -14.43
C ASP A 594 16.63 -6.71 -14.44
N ALA A 595 15.96 -5.58 -14.68
CA ALA A 595 14.51 -5.54 -14.89
C ALA A 595 14.06 -6.35 -16.12
N MET A 596 14.76 -6.21 -17.26
CA MET A 596 14.52 -7.05 -18.45
C MET A 596 14.75 -8.54 -18.16
N PHE A 597 15.75 -8.89 -17.37
CA PHE A 597 16.01 -10.28 -16.97
C PHE A 597 14.92 -10.85 -16.06
N ILE A 598 14.43 -10.05 -15.09
CA ILE A 598 13.31 -10.41 -14.21
C ILE A 598 12.06 -10.67 -15.04
N ASP A 599 11.72 -9.79 -15.99
CA ASP A 599 10.56 -9.99 -16.87
C ASP A 599 10.69 -11.28 -17.70
N TYR A 600 11.86 -11.50 -18.32
CA TYR A 600 12.10 -12.65 -19.18
C TYR A 600 11.96 -14.00 -18.42
N HIS A 601 12.44 -14.09 -17.17
CA HIS A 601 12.47 -15.35 -16.41
C HIS A 601 11.45 -15.49 -15.27
N ARG A 602 10.58 -14.52 -15.01
CA ARG A 602 9.56 -14.59 -13.93
C ARG A 602 8.68 -15.85 -13.96
N ASN A 603 8.42 -16.39 -15.16
CA ASN A 603 7.62 -17.61 -15.36
C ASN A 603 8.45 -18.90 -15.16
N ASP A 604 9.75 -18.87 -15.46
CA ASP A 604 10.67 -20.02 -15.36
C ASP A 604 11.21 -20.25 -13.94
N ASN A 605 10.52 -19.72 -12.92
CA ASN A 605 11.10 -19.53 -11.59
C ASN A 605 10.86 -20.70 -10.61
N GLN A 606 10.56 -21.91 -11.12
CA GLN A 606 10.25 -23.11 -10.32
C GLN A 606 11.38 -23.48 -9.34
N PHE A 607 12.64 -23.24 -9.75
CA PHE A 607 13.81 -23.43 -8.89
C PHE A 607 13.76 -22.51 -7.66
N ALA A 608 13.57 -21.20 -7.84
CA ALA A 608 13.52 -20.24 -6.73
C ALA A 608 12.29 -20.45 -5.83
N GLN A 609 11.13 -20.77 -6.41
CA GLN A 609 9.90 -21.05 -5.66
C GLN A 609 10.09 -22.21 -4.67
N SER A 610 10.96 -23.18 -4.99
CA SER A 610 11.31 -24.30 -4.09
C SER A 610 12.12 -23.88 -2.86
N PHE A 611 12.71 -22.67 -2.86
CA PHE A 611 13.47 -22.09 -1.74
C PHE A 611 12.80 -20.86 -1.12
N ALA A 612 11.65 -20.42 -1.64
CA ALA A 612 10.94 -19.24 -1.17
C ALA A 612 10.31 -19.48 0.23
N PRO A 613 10.55 -18.61 1.24
CA PRO A 613 10.02 -18.79 2.57
C PRO A 613 8.53 -18.42 2.64
N LYS A 614 7.64 -19.42 2.85
CA LYS A 614 6.22 -19.16 3.10
C LYS A 614 6.03 -18.27 4.35
N ARG A 615 5.71 -16.99 4.14
CA ARG A 615 5.42 -16.02 5.21
C ARG A 615 3.94 -16.08 5.62
N SER A 616 3.67 -16.21 6.91
CA SER A 616 2.33 -16.11 7.50
C SER A 616 1.99 -14.67 7.92
N TYR A 617 0.70 -14.32 7.94
CA TYR A 617 0.23 -13.05 8.49
C TYR A 617 0.48 -12.99 10.03
N PRO A 618 0.95 -11.86 10.60
CA PRO A 618 1.37 -11.81 12.01
C PRO A 618 0.23 -11.83 13.04
N TYR A 619 -1.03 -11.62 12.66
CA TYR A 619 -2.17 -11.64 13.59
C TYR A 619 -3.06 -12.87 13.35
N THR A 620 -3.35 -13.62 14.40
CA THR A 620 -4.31 -14.75 14.35
C THR A 620 -5.76 -14.26 14.43
N LYS A 621 -6.76 -15.09 14.08
CA LYS A 621 -8.16 -14.75 14.36
C LYS A 621 -8.44 -14.47 15.85
N LYS A 622 -7.69 -15.03 16.82
CA LYS A 622 -7.78 -14.65 18.25
C LYS A 622 -7.24 -13.25 18.50
N ASN A 623 -6.13 -12.86 17.86
CA ASN A 623 -5.60 -11.50 17.97
C ASN A 623 -6.59 -10.49 17.39
N LEU A 624 -7.22 -10.84 16.26
CA LEU A 624 -8.23 -10.00 15.62
C LEU A 624 -9.55 -9.94 16.41
N ASP A 625 -10.01 -11.04 17.04
CA ASP A 625 -11.12 -11.01 18.01
C ASP A 625 -10.75 -10.18 19.25
N LEU A 626 -9.54 -10.29 19.81
CA LEU A 626 -9.08 -9.42 20.88
C LEU A 626 -9.05 -7.94 20.44
N MET A 627 -8.67 -7.69 19.18
CA MET A 627 -8.75 -6.40 18.49
C MET A 627 -10.17 -5.99 18.03
N THR A 628 -11.18 -6.87 18.14
CA THR A 628 -12.60 -6.60 17.75
C THR A 628 -13.57 -6.75 18.93
N LYS A 629 -13.03 -7.18 20.07
CA LYS A 629 -13.31 -6.72 21.43
C LYS A 629 -12.50 -5.47 21.76
N ARG A 630 -11.69 -4.99 20.81
CA ARG A 630 -11.04 -3.67 20.75
C ARG A 630 -11.35 -2.86 19.48
N THR A 631 -12.64 -2.53 19.28
CA THR A 631 -13.10 -1.46 18.36
C THR A 631 -14.00 -0.31 18.95
N ALA A 632 -14.21 -0.14 20.29
CA ALA A 632 -15.00 0.92 20.99
C ALA A 632 -15.28 0.97 22.55
N ILE A 633 -14.85 0.15 23.52
CA ILE A 633 -14.93 0.47 24.98
C ILE A 633 -14.37 1.89 25.21
N PHE A 634 -13.32 2.22 24.45
CA PHE A 634 -13.01 3.58 24.01
C PHE A 634 -14.18 4.34 23.36
N PHE A 635 -14.69 4.09 22.14
CA PHE A 635 -15.83 4.90 21.61
C PHE A 635 -17.01 5.06 22.60
N LEU A 636 -17.47 4.04 23.34
CA LEU A 636 -18.43 4.16 24.45
C LEU A 636 -17.97 5.21 25.47
N GLN A 637 -16.78 5.04 26.08
CA GLN A 637 -16.22 6.02 27.01
C GLN A 637 -15.96 7.40 26.36
N PHE A 638 -15.65 7.44 25.07
CA PHE A 638 -15.19 8.62 24.34
C PHE A 638 -16.38 9.46 23.91
N PHE A 639 -17.43 8.85 23.35
CA PHE A 639 -18.71 9.49 23.12
C PHE A 639 -19.45 9.78 24.44
N GLU A 640 -19.19 9.07 25.53
CA GLU A 640 -19.64 9.46 26.88
C GLU A 640 -18.87 10.69 27.41
N LYS A 641 -17.54 10.71 27.25
CA LYS A 641 -16.71 11.88 27.57
C LYS A 641 -17.04 13.09 26.66
N LEU A 642 -17.45 12.87 25.42
CA LEU A 642 -18.01 13.91 24.55
C LEU A 642 -19.37 14.40 25.07
N TRP A 643 -20.25 13.51 25.57
CA TRP A 643 -21.56 13.92 26.14
C TRP A 643 -21.42 14.90 27.30
N ILE A 644 -20.51 14.56 28.22
CA ILE A 644 -20.16 15.35 29.41
C ILE A 644 -19.50 16.69 29.01
N ASN A 645 -19.04 16.81 27.76
CA ASN A 645 -18.37 17.99 27.20
C ASN A 645 -19.04 18.55 25.93
N ARG A 646 -20.33 18.26 25.71
CA ARG A 646 -21.13 18.87 24.64
C ARG A 646 -21.06 20.40 24.72
N GLU A 647 -21.11 21.05 23.57
CA GLU A 647 -20.99 22.51 23.38
C GLU A 647 -19.60 23.10 23.76
N LYS A 648 -18.68 22.33 24.36
CA LYS A 648 -17.31 22.79 24.73
C LYS A 648 -16.29 22.63 23.58
N ALA A 649 -16.75 22.53 22.34
CA ALA A 649 -15.89 22.41 21.17
C ALA A 649 -15.38 23.80 20.72
N GLU A 650 -14.10 24.10 20.96
CA GLU A 650 -13.55 25.44 20.77
C GLU A 650 -12.85 25.61 19.40
N LYS A 651 -13.14 26.71 18.70
CA LYS A 651 -12.43 27.16 17.49
C LYS A 651 -11.37 28.21 17.87
N LYS A 652 -10.11 27.99 17.47
CA LYS A 652 -8.98 28.90 17.73
C LYS A 652 -8.25 29.26 16.43
N MET A 653 -7.66 30.45 16.39
CA MET A 653 -6.99 31.01 15.21
C MET A 653 -5.48 31.11 15.46
N GLU A 654 -4.72 30.14 14.95
CA GLU A 654 -3.31 29.90 15.31
C GLU A 654 -2.38 29.95 14.10
N GLY A 655 -1.13 30.36 14.32
CA GLY A 655 -0.09 30.41 13.29
C GLY A 655 0.77 31.68 13.39
N ALA A 656 2.07 31.54 13.15
CA ALA A 656 3.05 32.62 13.39
C ALA A 656 3.07 33.72 12.31
N ARG A 657 2.53 33.47 11.11
CA ARG A 657 2.45 34.44 10.00
C ARG A 657 1.05 34.52 9.40
N ILE A 658 0.43 33.38 9.13
CA ILE A 658 -0.96 33.26 8.67
C ILE A 658 -1.72 32.50 9.74
N LYS A 659 -2.76 33.11 10.33
CA LYS A 659 -3.61 32.44 11.32
C LYS A 659 -4.59 31.50 10.60
N LYS A 660 -4.50 30.21 10.88
CA LYS A 660 -5.43 29.18 10.39
C LYS A 660 -6.42 28.79 11.51
N PRO A 661 -7.67 28.41 11.17
CA PRO A 661 -8.62 27.85 12.13
C PRO A 661 -8.25 26.41 12.51
N TYR A 662 -8.14 26.18 13.81
CA TYR A 662 -8.03 24.87 14.45
C TYR A 662 -9.19 24.65 15.43
N TYR A 663 -9.51 23.40 15.69
CA TYR A 663 -10.62 22.99 16.55
C TYR A 663 -10.14 22.07 17.68
N TYR A 664 -10.76 22.22 18.85
CA TYR A 664 -10.47 21.46 20.06
C TYR A 664 -11.71 20.72 20.53
N PHE A 665 -11.58 19.44 20.83
CA PHE A 665 -12.70 18.54 21.18
C PHE A 665 -12.42 17.83 22.50
N PRO A 666 -12.79 18.39 23.66
CA PRO A 666 -12.67 17.68 24.94
C PRO A 666 -13.47 16.36 24.86
N PRO A 667 -12.87 15.19 25.16
CA PRO A 667 -11.71 14.98 26.05
C PRO A 667 -10.31 15.08 25.42
N LEU A 668 -10.17 15.27 24.10
CA LEU A 668 -8.88 15.29 23.42
C LEU A 668 -8.12 16.60 23.66
N SER A 669 -6.86 16.48 24.06
CA SER A 669 -5.96 17.61 24.35
C SER A 669 -5.24 18.18 23.12
N LYS A 670 -5.19 17.42 22.02
CA LYS A 670 -4.58 17.81 20.74
C LYS A 670 -5.60 18.50 19.83
N ARG A 671 -5.13 19.49 19.05
CA ARG A 671 -5.93 20.24 18.07
C ARG A 671 -6.20 19.45 16.78
N PHE A 672 -7.29 19.79 16.10
CA PHE A 672 -7.66 19.30 14.77
C PHE A 672 -7.64 20.44 13.74
N PRO A 673 -7.30 20.19 12.46
CA PRO A 673 -7.45 21.17 11.39
C PRO A 673 -8.94 21.37 11.04
N PHE A 674 -9.30 22.52 10.47
CA PHE A 674 -10.67 22.79 10.00
C PHE A 674 -11.23 21.72 9.04
N GLY A 675 -10.39 21.09 8.22
CA GLY A 675 -10.78 19.98 7.35
C GLY A 675 -11.29 18.71 8.08
N ALA A 676 -11.10 18.59 9.39
CA ALA A 676 -11.71 17.51 10.16
C ALA A 676 -13.24 17.68 10.35
N ILE A 677 -13.74 18.92 10.23
CA ILE A 677 -15.12 19.29 10.59
C ILE A 677 -16.11 18.87 9.49
N PRO A 678 -17.34 18.43 9.80
CA PRO A 678 -18.37 18.08 8.81
C PRO A 678 -18.58 19.12 7.69
N LEU A 679 -18.95 18.64 6.50
CA LEU A 679 -18.98 19.45 5.27
C LEU A 679 -19.87 20.71 5.38
N GLY A 680 -20.95 20.68 6.15
CA GLY A 680 -21.87 21.80 6.31
C GLY A 680 -21.20 23.05 6.89
N TYR A 681 -20.21 22.88 7.76
CA TYR A 681 -19.42 23.98 8.33
C TYR A 681 -18.42 24.63 7.34
N HIS A 682 -18.31 24.09 6.12
CA HIS A 682 -17.55 24.68 5.02
C HIS A 682 -18.44 25.47 4.05
N SER A 683 -19.77 25.30 4.14
CA SER A 683 -20.75 26.07 3.36
C SER A 683 -20.94 27.49 3.91
N SER A 684 -21.63 28.33 3.13
CA SER A 684 -22.00 29.69 3.51
C SER A 684 -23.01 29.77 4.65
N HIS A 685 -23.75 28.70 4.96
CA HIS A 685 -24.80 28.66 5.98
C HIS A 685 -24.49 27.52 6.96
N LEU A 686 -23.86 27.85 8.09
CA LEU A 686 -23.37 26.89 9.06
C LEU A 686 -24.52 26.15 9.78
N PRO A 687 -24.38 24.84 10.10
CA PRO A 687 -25.36 24.12 10.89
C PRO A 687 -25.66 24.79 12.23
N ASN A 688 -26.92 25.16 12.45
CA ASN A 688 -27.36 25.92 13.62
C ASN A 688 -27.39 25.02 14.86
N GLN A 689 -26.66 25.40 15.92
CA GLN A 689 -26.66 24.64 17.18
C GLN A 689 -27.91 24.95 18.03
N ASN A 690 -28.59 26.08 17.79
CA ASN A 690 -29.69 26.58 18.62
C ASN A 690 -31.10 26.26 18.05
N LYS A 691 -31.22 26.01 16.74
CA LYS A 691 -32.44 25.51 16.07
C LYS A 691 -32.16 24.12 15.52
N PHE A 692 -33.07 23.16 15.73
CA PHE A 692 -32.90 21.82 15.18
C PHE A 692 -32.89 21.84 13.64
N CYS A 693 -33.96 22.32 13.00
CA CYS A 693 -34.01 22.33 11.53
C CYS A 693 -33.33 23.57 10.94
N ASP A 694 -32.37 23.33 10.04
CA ASP A 694 -31.62 24.35 9.30
C ASP A 694 -32.34 24.86 8.04
N TYR A 695 -33.54 24.37 7.73
CA TYR A 695 -34.36 24.97 6.66
C TYR A 695 -34.92 26.32 7.12
N GLU A 696 -34.67 27.37 6.34
CA GLU A 696 -35.08 28.74 6.66
C GLU A 696 -36.60 28.84 6.87
N ASN A 697 -37.39 28.33 5.93
CA ASN A 697 -38.86 28.33 5.97
C ASN A 697 -39.43 27.13 6.76
N CYS A 698 -38.76 26.73 7.86
CA CYS A 698 -39.25 25.68 8.76
C CYS A 698 -40.06 26.29 9.91
N ASP A 699 -41.38 26.11 9.82
CA ASP A 699 -42.38 26.54 10.82
C ASP A 699 -42.54 25.57 12.01
N PHE A 700 -41.92 24.38 11.96
CA PHE A 700 -42.06 23.36 13.01
C PHE A 700 -41.39 23.78 14.33
N ILE A 701 -42.18 23.78 15.41
CA ILE A 701 -41.79 24.22 16.76
C ILE A 701 -41.15 23.08 17.59
N PHE A 702 -41.48 21.81 17.30
CA PHE A 702 -41.04 20.64 18.07
C PHE A 702 -39.90 19.89 17.38
N ASN A 703 -38.95 19.32 18.13
CA ASN A 703 -37.80 18.57 17.62
C ASN A 703 -38.11 17.08 17.31
N THR A 704 -39.37 16.74 17.03
CA THR A 704 -39.83 15.39 16.70
C THR A 704 -39.75 15.12 15.19
N ASN A 705 -39.40 13.90 14.79
CA ASN A 705 -39.32 13.42 13.39
C ASN A 705 -38.36 14.27 12.53
N GLY A 706 -37.08 14.20 12.88
CA GLY A 706 -36.02 14.92 12.19
C GLY A 706 -34.70 14.15 12.13
N ILE A 707 -33.94 14.42 11.08
CA ILE A 707 -32.71 13.72 10.69
C ILE A 707 -31.54 14.70 10.77
N VAL A 708 -30.44 14.29 11.41
CA VAL A 708 -29.14 14.98 11.32
C VAL A 708 -28.34 14.31 10.20
N LEU A 709 -27.95 15.08 9.19
CA LEU A 709 -27.13 14.60 8.07
C LEU A 709 -25.65 14.56 8.46
N ILE A 710 -24.86 13.75 7.75
CA ILE A 710 -23.40 13.64 7.96
C ILE A 710 -22.64 14.97 7.77
N CYS A 711 -23.23 15.96 7.11
CA CYS A 711 -22.65 17.30 6.96
C CYS A 711 -22.81 18.17 8.22
N GLY A 712 -23.57 17.72 9.23
CA GLY A 712 -23.91 18.44 10.46
C GLY A 712 -25.23 19.22 10.38
N HIS A 713 -25.72 19.52 9.16
CA HIS A 713 -27.07 20.10 8.98
C HIS A 713 -28.14 19.09 9.37
N ALA A 714 -29.25 19.58 9.91
CA ALA A 714 -30.39 18.76 10.29
C ALA A 714 -31.72 19.33 9.79
N TYR A 715 -32.66 18.45 9.52
CA TYR A 715 -33.95 18.79 8.93
C TYR A 715 -35.07 17.95 9.54
N HIS A 716 -36.26 18.52 9.73
CA HIS A 716 -37.48 17.72 9.86
C HIS A 716 -37.70 16.91 8.58
N GLU A 717 -38.29 15.72 8.69
CA GLU A 717 -38.50 14.83 7.53
C GLU A 717 -39.25 15.53 6.39
N GLU A 718 -40.38 16.18 6.69
CA GLU A 718 -41.11 17.01 5.70
C GLU A 718 -40.27 18.17 5.11
N CYS A 719 -39.43 18.82 5.91
CA CYS A 719 -38.57 19.89 5.43
C CYS A 719 -37.47 19.36 4.49
N PHE A 720 -37.01 18.12 4.72
CA PHE A 720 -36.03 17.45 3.90
C PHE A 720 -36.63 16.96 2.57
N ASP A 721 -37.86 16.44 2.60
CA ASP A 721 -38.65 16.11 1.41
C ASP A 721 -38.92 17.36 0.54
N ARG A 722 -39.31 18.48 1.16
CA ARG A 722 -39.57 19.76 0.46
C ARG A 722 -38.34 20.32 -0.27
N ILE A 723 -37.12 19.99 0.18
CA ILE A 723 -35.86 20.33 -0.52
C ILE A 723 -35.30 19.18 -1.37
N GLY A 724 -36.10 18.15 -1.64
CA GLY A 724 -35.77 17.07 -2.57
C GLY A 724 -34.72 16.07 -2.05
N LEU A 725 -34.68 15.83 -0.74
CA LEU A 725 -33.76 14.91 -0.06
C LEU A 725 -32.27 15.27 -0.25
N LYS A 726 -31.95 16.57 -0.26
CA LYS A 726 -30.59 17.10 -0.51
C LYS A 726 -30.29 18.26 0.43
N CYS A 727 -29.09 18.32 1.00
CA CYS A 727 -28.62 19.52 1.69
C CYS A 727 -28.24 20.61 0.66
N GLN A 728 -29.11 21.60 0.46
CA GLN A 728 -28.90 22.72 -0.47
C GLN A 728 -27.57 23.46 -0.21
N TYR A 729 -27.27 23.77 1.05
CA TYR A 729 -26.05 24.50 1.42
C TYR A 729 -24.76 23.74 1.08
N CYS A 730 -24.78 22.40 1.16
CA CYS A 730 -23.68 21.56 0.66
C CYS A 730 -23.66 21.48 -0.87
N PHE A 731 -24.81 21.44 -1.54
CA PHE A 731 -24.87 21.51 -3.00
C PHE A 731 -24.22 22.81 -3.52
N ASP A 732 -24.55 23.97 -2.95
CA ASP A 732 -24.02 25.27 -3.38
C ASP A 732 -22.49 25.34 -3.17
N TYR A 733 -22.00 24.88 -2.02
CA TYR A 733 -20.56 24.78 -1.73
C TYR A 733 -19.81 23.86 -2.71
N LEU A 734 -20.36 22.68 -3.00
CA LEU A 734 -19.74 21.71 -3.91
C LEU A 734 -19.84 22.17 -5.38
N SER A 735 -20.93 22.85 -5.76
CA SER A 735 -21.11 23.44 -7.08
C SER A 735 -20.07 24.53 -7.36
N ALA A 736 -19.89 25.47 -6.43
CA ALA A 736 -18.82 26.48 -6.52
C ALA A 736 -17.41 25.85 -6.50
N SER A 737 -17.22 24.78 -5.71
CA SER A 737 -15.96 24.01 -5.68
C SER A 737 -15.66 23.32 -7.02
N ILE A 738 -16.68 22.81 -7.72
CA ILE A 738 -16.52 22.22 -9.06
C ILE A 738 -16.03 23.28 -10.04
N ASP A 739 -16.62 24.48 -10.06
CA ASP A 739 -16.20 25.55 -10.96
C ASP A 739 -14.76 26.01 -10.69
N GLU A 740 -14.40 26.23 -9.42
CA GLU A 740 -13.02 26.57 -8.99
C GLU A 740 -11.99 25.51 -9.45
N LEU A 741 -12.24 24.24 -9.13
CA LEU A 741 -11.29 23.14 -9.35
C LEU A 741 -11.19 22.77 -10.83
N THR A 742 -12.32 22.81 -11.56
CA THR A 742 -12.37 22.56 -13.00
C THR A 742 -11.60 23.62 -13.77
N HIS A 743 -11.82 24.90 -13.47
CA HIS A 743 -11.04 25.99 -14.06
C HIS A 743 -9.55 25.83 -13.74
N SER A 744 -9.20 25.61 -12.47
CA SER A 744 -7.81 25.42 -12.02
C SER A 744 -7.10 24.27 -12.74
N PHE A 745 -7.75 23.11 -12.91
CA PHE A 745 -7.15 21.97 -13.59
C PHE A 745 -7.06 22.19 -15.11
N ASN A 746 -8.12 22.71 -15.74
CA ASN A 746 -8.14 22.94 -17.18
C ASN A 746 -7.12 24.00 -17.63
N GLU A 747 -6.80 25.01 -16.81
CA GLU A 747 -5.67 25.90 -17.10
C GLU A 747 -4.33 25.18 -16.97
N ARG A 748 -4.13 24.30 -15.97
CA ARG A 748 -2.92 23.46 -15.88
C ARG A 748 -2.77 22.48 -17.05
N LEU A 749 -3.84 22.12 -17.77
CA LEU A 749 -3.78 21.33 -19.01
C LEU A 749 -3.36 22.17 -20.24
N LYS A 750 -3.49 23.50 -20.19
CA LYS A 750 -3.18 24.44 -21.28
C LYS A 750 -1.79 25.08 -21.17
N MET A 751 -1.15 24.99 -20.00
CA MET A 751 0.19 25.55 -19.76
C MET A 751 1.24 24.96 -20.71
N ASN A 752 2.12 25.83 -21.23
CA ASN A 752 3.24 25.46 -22.09
C ASN A 752 4.41 24.83 -21.30
N ILE A 753 5.41 24.38 -22.03
CA ILE A 753 6.36 23.34 -21.62
C ILE A 753 7.42 23.81 -20.60
N ASP A 754 7.78 25.09 -20.60
CA ASP A 754 9.07 25.57 -20.07
C ASP A 754 9.03 26.05 -18.60
N ILE A 755 8.36 25.32 -17.71
CA ILE A 755 8.41 25.55 -16.25
C ILE A 755 8.95 24.29 -15.57
N GLU A 756 10.28 24.17 -15.51
CA GLU A 756 10.99 23.01 -14.94
C GLU A 756 10.70 22.79 -13.44
N ASN A 757 10.24 23.83 -12.72
CA ASN A 757 10.07 23.83 -11.26
C ASN A 757 8.60 23.99 -10.81
N GLU A 758 7.64 23.32 -11.46
CA GLU A 758 6.23 23.24 -10.98
C GLU A 758 6.11 22.43 -9.67
N PHE A 759 7.01 21.45 -9.45
CA PHE A 759 6.97 20.48 -8.34
C PHE A 759 7.36 21.08 -6.96
N ASP A 760 8.46 21.82 -6.89
CA ASP A 760 9.01 22.34 -5.62
C ASP A 760 8.03 23.30 -4.89
N GLN A 761 7.22 24.05 -5.64
CA GLN A 761 6.23 24.95 -5.06
C GLN A 761 5.05 24.22 -4.40
N MET A 762 4.88 22.91 -4.64
CA MET A 762 3.77 22.13 -4.10
C MET A 762 4.09 21.53 -2.71
N HIS A 763 5.34 21.11 -2.45
CA HIS A 763 5.73 20.50 -1.16
C HIS A 763 5.92 21.49 -0.01
N VAL A 764 6.16 22.78 -0.29
CA VAL A 764 6.43 23.84 0.72
C VAL A 764 5.23 24.15 1.65
N LEU A 765 4.10 23.45 1.48
CA LEU A 765 2.94 23.50 2.39
C LEU A 765 2.54 22.14 3.01
N SER A 766 3.34 21.08 2.81
CA SER A 766 3.07 19.73 3.35
C SER A 766 4.13 19.20 4.33
N SER A 767 5.16 19.98 4.68
CA SER A 767 6.31 19.53 5.47
C SER A 767 6.26 19.96 6.95
N GLU A 768 5.26 19.48 7.71
CA GLU A 768 5.22 19.53 9.20
C GLU A 768 4.71 18.21 9.82
N ASP A 769 4.96 17.05 9.19
CA ASP A 769 4.59 15.72 9.72
C ASP A 769 5.77 14.73 9.66
N ASP A 770 6.85 15.04 10.39
CA ASP A 770 8.00 14.13 10.58
C ASP A 770 7.78 13.29 11.87
N ASN A 771 7.02 12.19 11.75
CA ASN A 771 6.80 11.21 12.82
C ASN A 771 7.04 9.79 12.30
N SER A 772 8.22 9.23 12.56
CA SER A 772 8.54 7.84 12.25
C SER A 772 7.80 6.86 13.17
N LEU A 773 6.88 6.08 12.59
CA LEU A 773 6.17 5.00 13.28
C LEU A 773 6.90 3.68 13.10
N ASP A 774 7.78 3.34 14.04
CA ASP A 774 8.54 2.09 14.01
C ASP A 774 8.67 1.45 15.41
N GLN A 775 7.54 0.96 15.93
CA GLN A 775 7.44 -0.06 16.98
C GLN A 775 5.99 -0.51 17.18
N ALA A 776 5.70 -1.79 16.94
CA ALA A 776 4.47 -2.44 17.37
C ALA A 776 4.69 -3.07 18.76
N GLU A 777 3.99 -2.61 19.80
CA GLU A 777 4.08 -3.21 21.12
C GLU A 777 3.39 -4.57 21.20
N ILE A 778 4.00 -5.51 21.92
CA ILE A 778 3.44 -6.85 22.14
C ILE A 778 2.35 -6.77 23.23
N ILE A 779 1.09 -6.82 22.81
CA ILE A 779 -0.08 -6.85 23.69
C ILE A 779 -0.01 -8.09 24.60
N LYS A 780 -0.14 -7.87 25.92
CA LYS A 780 -0.32 -8.95 26.90
C LYS A 780 -1.81 -9.32 26.99
N GLU A 781 -2.09 -10.62 27.09
CA GLU A 781 -3.45 -11.13 27.28
C GLU A 781 -3.94 -10.83 28.71
N ASN A 782 -5.16 -10.28 28.82
CA ASN A 782 -5.91 -10.14 30.08
C ASN A 782 -7.24 -10.90 29.93
N ASN A 783 -7.49 -11.88 30.80
CA ASN A 783 -8.54 -12.89 30.59
C ASN A 783 -9.96 -12.47 31.06
N ASP A 784 -10.17 -11.21 31.44
CA ASP A 784 -11.42 -10.75 32.10
C ASP A 784 -12.23 -9.73 31.28
N MET A 785 -11.76 -9.34 30.08
CA MET A 785 -12.41 -8.29 29.27
C MET A 785 -13.83 -8.65 28.80
N ASP A 786 -14.15 -9.93 28.64
CA ASP A 786 -15.50 -10.36 28.26
C ASP A 786 -16.52 -10.08 29.38
N ARG A 787 -16.09 -10.07 30.65
CA ARG A 787 -16.93 -9.61 31.77
C ARG A 787 -17.03 -8.09 31.79
N GLU A 788 -15.89 -7.38 31.66
CA GLU A 788 -15.86 -5.91 31.62
C GLU A 788 -16.76 -5.32 30.52
N LEU A 789 -16.81 -5.97 29.35
CA LEU A 789 -17.69 -5.59 28.24
C LEU A 789 -19.18 -5.85 28.58
N ALA A 790 -19.49 -7.01 29.17
CA ALA A 790 -20.86 -7.34 29.59
C ALA A 790 -21.36 -6.41 30.70
N ASP A 791 -20.52 -6.12 31.70
CA ASP A 791 -20.82 -5.22 32.82
C ASP A 791 -21.10 -3.80 32.29
N LYS A 792 -20.24 -3.26 31.42
CA LYS A 792 -20.40 -1.92 30.81
C LYS A 792 -21.60 -1.78 29.86
N ILE A 793 -22.09 -2.88 29.28
CA ILE A 793 -23.38 -2.91 28.58
C ILE A 793 -24.53 -2.89 29.62
N THR A 794 -24.45 -3.76 30.63
CA THR A 794 -25.51 -3.99 31.61
C THR A 794 -25.76 -2.77 32.50
N GLU A 795 -24.73 -2.09 32.99
CA GLU A 795 -24.85 -0.81 33.73
C GLU A 795 -25.60 0.26 32.94
N LYS A 796 -25.54 0.22 31.60
CA LYS A 796 -26.12 1.24 30.72
C LYS A 796 -27.54 0.92 30.27
N VAL A 797 -27.97 -0.34 30.31
CA VAL A 797 -29.39 -0.74 30.17
C VAL A 797 -30.20 -0.26 31.39
N VAL A 798 -29.61 -0.24 32.59
CA VAL A 798 -30.31 0.23 33.82
C VAL A 798 -30.66 1.73 33.75
N PHE A 799 -29.99 2.53 32.91
CA PHE A 799 -30.27 3.95 32.71
C PHE A 799 -31.40 4.26 31.70
N GLU A 800 -32.07 3.26 31.11
CA GLU A 800 -33.09 3.48 30.06
C GLU A 800 -34.42 4.07 30.56
N PHE A 801 -34.65 4.17 31.87
CA PHE A 801 -35.92 4.61 32.46
C PHE A 801 -35.90 6.03 33.08
N SER A 802 -34.86 6.83 32.84
CA SER A 802 -34.80 8.22 33.33
C SER A 802 -34.27 9.20 32.28
N VAL A 803 -35.03 10.28 32.06
CA VAL A 803 -34.75 11.38 31.10
C VAL A 803 -34.94 11.01 29.62
N CYS A 804 -36.22 10.92 29.22
CA CYS A 804 -36.66 11.54 27.98
C CYS A 804 -37.08 13.00 28.27
#